data_AF-A0A1R3IUM6-F1
#
_entry.id   AF-A0A1R3IUM6-F1
#
_cell.length_a   1.000
_cell.length_b   1.000
_cell.length_c   1.000
_cell.angle_alpha   90.00
_cell.angle_beta   90.00
_cell.angle_gamma   90.00
#
_symmetry.space_group_name_H-M   'P 1'
#
loop_
_entity.id
_entity.type
_entity.pdbx_description
1 polymer ?
#
loop_
_entity_poly.entity_id
_entity_poly.type
_entity_poly.pdbx_seq_one_letter_code
_entity_poly.pdbx_strand_id
1 'polypeptide(L)'
;MQNLASFVVILLALCLKISITIDCNGGFKFASTIVVDKFGHGNFQTVQSAIDSIHPNNNQWIKLQIKPGHYKEKVNISRDKPCIFLEGQDPSVTIITFDAHESTSLSATFTFATDNIVAKGITFKNSFNHPWLLKRLTSNKVSVPGVTQAVAARILGDKSAFFGCRFLDLQDTLWSARGRHYFSSCYIEGAIDFIFGSGQSFFEDCSINVTGGAFESQIRKGYITAQYRESSNDPNGFVFKGGKIFGTLKHYLGRAWGPYSRVIFHHTTLDSGVVPLGWFAWKYIGKEEKVNISRDKPCIFLEGQDPSATIITFDAHESKNRTTFTSSADNIVAKGITFKNSFNHPLLPKRLSSNKVLIPGVTQAIAATIFGDKSAFFGCRFLGLQDTLYSARGRHYFSSCHIEGGADFIFGNGQSFFEDCSINVTAGTFAPQMRLGYITAQGRDSPNDPSGFVFKGGKIFGTLKHYLGRAWGPYSRVIFHHTILSTEVVPLGWFAWDYLGKEREASLSRQAASRIRYRFSSSRWLNLNLNSPYTFPPHPHHSFKSRCSITDVQFSHVTTENEVPEDISATEIACCCATATPIVQLKTDILETEPLSILTGDTYVDSLLTTLPVLSEEEQKALAATPAHPEGLYAFYASCLAGNLVEQLWNFAWPSAIALLHPSLLPVAVMGFFTKLVIIVGGPLVGKLMDNSPRVPSHIFLNVVQAAAQLLSAAMIIHAHTVSPASASSVLLRPWFAVLVLAGAVERLSGVALGVAMERDWVVLLAGINRPIALAQANAVLNRIDLLCEIAGTSLFGILLSKYDPVTCLKFAAGLMMWSLPVMISLTWLTNKLSTGVLDRAKCSQTGSFDDGPLPDAANFVNTGLEAIKLGWREYIQQPVLPASLAYVLLFFNVVLTPGSLMTAFLTQRGLNPSVIGGFSGLCAFMGVAATFLSATLVRRFGILKAGAVGLICQASLLTAAVAVYNSGSLSQKSPLLFFLSLIVLSRLGHMSYDLIGAQILQTGIPSSKANLIGTTEISVASLAESLMLGVVIIANDVSHFGFLAMLSLLSVVGAAWMFCRWLSNITEEQRSLFSFDPQFQL
;
A
#
# COMPACT_ATOMS: atom_id res chain seq x y z
N MET A 1 30.40 20.26 26.38
CA MET A 1 29.07 19.65 26.65
C MET A 1 28.04 20.08 25.61
N GLN A 2 27.57 21.34 25.59
CA GLN A 2 26.54 21.82 24.65
C GLN A 2 26.73 21.34 23.19
N ASN A 3 27.89 21.56 22.57
CA ASN A 3 28.12 21.19 21.18
C ASN A 3 27.91 19.68 20.87
N LEU A 4 28.22 18.78 21.83
CA LEU A 4 28.01 17.34 21.63
C LEU A 4 26.55 16.94 21.85
N ALA A 5 25.88 17.52 22.85
CA ALA A 5 24.44 17.33 23.04
C ALA A 5 23.65 17.83 21.82
N SER A 6 23.97 19.02 21.31
CA SER A 6 23.42 19.55 20.07
C SER A 6 23.74 18.65 18.87
N PHE A 7 24.96 18.12 18.75
CA PHE A 7 25.32 17.20 17.68
C PHE A 7 24.50 15.90 17.73
N VAL A 8 24.33 15.29 18.90
CA VAL A 8 23.51 14.07 19.08
C VAL A 8 22.04 14.34 18.81
N VAL A 9 21.48 15.47 19.26
CA VAL A 9 20.09 15.87 18.97
C VAL A 9 19.87 16.16 17.48
N ILE A 10 20.82 16.82 16.82
CA ILE A 10 20.80 17.06 15.37
C ILE A 10 20.91 15.73 14.61
N LEU A 11 21.77 14.80 15.05
CA LEU A 11 21.93 13.48 14.46
C LEU A 11 20.66 12.63 14.60
N LEU A 12 20.02 12.64 15.77
CA LEU A 12 18.71 12.01 16.00
C LEU A 12 17.64 12.56 15.07
N ALA A 13 17.51 13.90 14.99
CA ALA A 13 16.52 14.55 14.12
C ALA A 13 16.75 14.23 12.62
N LEU A 14 18.01 14.22 12.17
CA LEU A 14 18.38 13.84 10.81
C LEU A 14 18.11 12.35 10.51
N CYS A 15 18.45 11.45 11.43
CA CYS A 15 18.32 10.00 11.22
C CYS A 15 16.87 9.50 11.24
N LEU A 16 16.00 10.15 12.02
CA LEU A 16 14.57 9.83 12.12
C LEU A 16 13.73 10.39 10.96
N LYS A 17 14.30 11.20 10.07
CA LYS A 17 13.56 11.92 9.00
C LYS A 17 12.32 12.65 9.53
N ILE A 18 12.45 13.32 10.68
CA ILE A 18 11.40 14.23 11.17
C ILE A 18 11.41 15.49 10.31
N SER A 19 10.82 15.41 9.12
CA SER A 19 10.13 16.56 8.57
C SER A 19 9.09 16.97 9.60
N ILE A 20 9.36 18.05 10.34
CA ILE A 20 8.38 18.64 11.25
C ILE A 20 7.27 19.24 10.37
N THR A 21 6.31 18.39 10.00
CA THR A 21 4.99 18.86 9.64
C THR A 21 4.47 19.59 10.85
N ILE A 22 4.31 20.92 10.72
CA ILE A 22 3.61 21.73 11.72
C ILE A 22 2.13 21.35 11.60
N ASP A 23 1.76 20.22 12.19
CA ASP A 23 0.37 19.91 12.46
C ASP A 23 -0.13 20.85 13.56
N CYS A 24 -1.32 21.37 13.36
CA CYS A 24 -1.90 22.41 14.19
C CYS A 24 -2.25 21.82 15.56
N ASN A 25 -1.53 22.24 16.59
CA ASN A 25 -1.75 21.83 17.96
C ASN A 25 -3.16 22.22 18.42
N GLY A 26 -3.73 21.44 19.34
CA GLY A 26 -5.05 21.69 19.93
C GLY A 26 -6.24 20.99 19.25
N GLY A 27 -6.04 20.33 18.10
CA GLY A 27 -7.14 19.66 17.37
C GLY A 27 -8.14 20.67 16.82
N PHE A 28 -9.45 20.40 16.92
CA PHE A 28 -10.50 21.32 16.44
C PHE A 28 -10.73 22.57 17.34
N LYS A 29 -9.86 22.85 18.31
CA LYS A 29 -9.99 24.03 19.19
C LYS A 29 -9.22 25.23 18.62
N PHE A 30 -9.92 26.33 18.42
CA PHE A 30 -9.30 27.61 18.07
C PHE A 30 -8.60 28.22 19.30
N ALA A 31 -7.33 28.60 19.15
CA ALA A 31 -6.57 29.27 20.22
C ALA A 31 -6.92 30.76 20.34
N SER A 32 -7.36 31.38 19.25
CA SER A 32 -7.91 32.74 19.25
C SER A 32 -8.95 32.92 18.14
N THR A 33 -9.82 33.91 18.30
CA THR A 33 -10.74 34.39 17.25
C THR A 33 -10.51 35.88 17.03
N ILE A 34 -10.28 36.25 15.78
CA ILE A 34 -10.09 37.62 15.29
C ILE A 34 -11.35 38.00 14.52
N VAL A 35 -12.06 39.04 14.94
CA VAL A 35 -13.26 39.52 14.25
C VAL A 35 -12.86 40.58 13.21
N VAL A 36 -13.27 40.37 11.96
CA VAL A 36 -13.13 41.35 10.88
C VAL A 36 -14.50 41.95 10.60
N ASP A 37 -14.61 43.27 10.72
CA ASP A 37 -15.84 44.02 10.43
C ASP A 37 -15.51 45.31 9.68
N LYS A 38 -16.04 45.43 8.47
CA LYS A 38 -15.85 46.59 7.60
C LYS A 38 -16.35 47.90 8.23
N PHE A 39 -17.33 47.83 9.14
CA PHE A 39 -17.89 49.00 9.83
C PHE A 39 -17.13 49.41 11.10
N GLY A 40 -16.13 48.61 11.52
CA GLY A 40 -15.22 48.96 12.60
C GLY A 40 -15.63 48.49 14.00
N HIS A 41 -16.63 47.62 14.13
CA HIS A 41 -17.02 47.01 15.42
C HIS A 41 -16.29 45.68 15.71
N GLY A 42 -15.27 45.34 14.89
CA GLY A 42 -14.39 44.19 15.05
C GLY A 42 -12.95 44.59 15.41
N ASN A 43 -12.04 43.62 15.45
CA ASN A 43 -10.62 43.86 15.68
C ASN A 43 -9.95 44.56 14.48
N PHE A 44 -10.43 44.29 13.25
CA PHE A 44 -9.89 44.83 12.01
C PHE A 44 -10.99 45.19 11.00
N GLN A 45 -10.75 46.21 10.17
CA GLN A 45 -11.67 46.63 9.10
C GLN A 45 -11.46 45.89 7.77
N THR A 46 -10.30 45.26 7.57
CA THR A 46 -9.91 44.56 6.34
C THR A 46 -9.42 43.15 6.66
N VAL A 47 -9.58 42.22 5.72
CA VAL A 47 -9.16 40.82 5.89
C VAL A 47 -7.64 40.69 5.88
N GLN A 48 -6.94 41.48 5.05
CA GLN A 48 -5.47 41.45 4.99
C GLN A 48 -4.84 41.89 6.32
N SER A 49 -5.29 42.98 6.95
CA SER A 49 -4.70 43.42 8.23
C SER A 49 -4.92 42.42 9.38
N ALA A 50 -6.02 41.66 9.35
CA ALA A 50 -6.21 40.52 10.26
C ALA A 50 -5.21 39.38 9.98
N ILE A 51 -4.95 39.04 8.72
CA ILE A 51 -3.90 38.08 8.32
C ILE A 51 -2.50 38.58 8.67
N ASP A 52 -2.24 39.88 8.56
CA ASP A 52 -0.95 40.49 8.91
C ASP A 52 -0.67 40.41 10.41
N SER A 53 -1.72 40.54 11.25
CA SER A 53 -1.61 40.43 12.71
C SER A 53 -1.21 39.03 13.23
N ILE A 54 -1.35 37.98 12.41
CA ILE A 54 -0.98 36.62 12.79
C ILE A 54 0.54 36.46 12.79
N HIS A 55 1.09 35.91 13.87
CA HIS A 55 2.53 35.73 14.02
C HIS A 55 3.10 34.68 13.03
N PRO A 56 4.28 34.91 12.44
CA PRO A 56 5.02 33.91 11.67
C PRO A 56 5.26 32.60 12.43
N ASN A 57 5.29 31.48 11.70
CA ASN A 57 5.40 30.11 12.19
C ASN A 57 4.30 29.72 13.20
N ASN A 58 3.08 30.25 13.01
CA ASN A 58 1.89 29.84 13.79
C ASN A 58 1.70 28.32 13.77
N ASN A 59 1.41 27.71 14.92
CA ASN A 59 1.13 26.28 15.04
C ASN A 59 -0.18 25.96 15.78
N GLN A 60 -1.06 26.96 15.97
CA GLN A 60 -2.38 26.82 16.59
C GLN A 60 -3.46 27.20 15.57
N TRP A 61 -4.67 26.65 15.67
CA TRP A 61 -5.77 27.12 14.84
C TRP A 61 -6.22 28.54 15.25
N ILE A 62 -6.08 29.50 14.34
CA ILE A 62 -6.59 30.87 14.51
C ILE A 62 -7.82 31.05 13.63
N LYS A 63 -8.93 31.50 14.22
CA LYS A 63 -10.18 31.77 13.50
C LYS A 63 -10.28 33.25 13.12
N LEU A 64 -10.54 33.55 11.85
CA LEU A 64 -10.96 34.88 11.41
C LEU A 64 -12.47 34.84 11.16
N GLN A 65 -13.25 35.54 12.00
CA GLN A 65 -14.69 35.66 11.81
C GLN A 65 -14.99 36.95 11.03
N ILE A 66 -15.30 36.81 9.75
CA ILE A 66 -15.51 37.91 8.80
C ILE A 66 -17.01 38.21 8.73
N LYS A 67 -17.40 39.37 9.28
CA LYS A 67 -18.79 39.85 9.29
C LYS A 67 -19.33 40.07 7.86
N PRO A 68 -20.67 40.13 7.68
CA PRO A 68 -21.28 40.52 6.42
C PRO A 68 -20.69 41.82 5.88
N GLY A 69 -20.27 41.83 4.62
CA GLY A 69 -19.57 42.94 4.02
C GLY A 69 -18.98 42.62 2.65
N HIS A 70 -18.83 43.67 1.85
CA HIS A 70 -18.20 43.63 0.53
C HIS A 70 -16.79 44.24 0.64
N TYR A 71 -15.80 43.38 0.91
CA TYR A 71 -14.40 43.70 1.13
C TYR A 71 -13.68 43.80 -0.21
N LYS A 72 -13.32 45.01 -0.66
CA LYS A 72 -12.57 45.20 -1.91
C LYS A 72 -11.07 45.32 -1.61
N GLU A 73 -10.38 44.18 -1.60
CA GLU A 73 -8.97 44.06 -1.24
C GLU A 73 -8.36 42.81 -1.90
N LYS A 74 -7.03 42.80 -2.08
CA LYS A 74 -6.29 41.54 -2.33
C LYS A 74 -5.88 40.96 -0.98
N VAL A 75 -6.10 39.67 -0.81
CA VAL A 75 -5.71 38.94 0.41
C VAL A 75 -4.64 37.91 0.06
N ASN A 76 -3.50 37.97 0.75
CA ASN A 76 -2.34 37.11 0.53
C ASN A 76 -1.81 36.56 1.87
N ILE A 77 -1.86 35.24 2.03
CA ILE A 77 -1.31 34.55 3.21
C ILE A 77 0.07 33.96 2.86
N SER A 78 1.10 34.47 3.52
CA SER A 78 2.49 34.05 3.33
C SER A 78 2.76 32.63 3.87
N ARG A 79 3.79 31.95 3.34
CA ARG A 79 4.08 30.53 3.62
C ARG A 79 4.33 30.24 5.11
N ASP A 80 4.76 31.23 5.86
CA ASP A 80 5.05 31.16 7.29
C ASP A 80 3.80 31.20 8.19
N LYS A 81 2.58 31.40 7.67
CA LYS A 81 1.35 31.54 8.50
C LYS A 81 0.31 30.42 8.31
N PRO A 82 0.62 29.14 8.61
CA PRO A 82 -0.34 28.04 8.51
C PRO A 82 -1.39 28.08 9.65
N CYS A 83 -2.31 27.11 9.63
CA CYS A 83 -3.32 26.88 10.69
C CYS A 83 -4.35 28.02 10.83
N ILE A 84 -4.93 28.46 9.71
CA ILE A 84 -5.91 29.57 9.68
C ILE A 84 -7.28 29.07 9.20
N PHE A 85 -8.32 29.45 9.94
CA PHE A 85 -9.72 29.18 9.62
C PHE A 85 -10.48 30.48 9.32
N LEU A 86 -10.86 30.69 8.07
CA LEU A 86 -11.62 31.85 7.60
C LEU A 86 -13.13 31.52 7.64
N GLU A 87 -13.91 32.22 8.45
CA GLU A 87 -15.36 32.03 8.56
C GLU A 87 -16.12 33.31 8.15
N GLY A 88 -16.78 33.26 7.00
CA GLY A 88 -17.85 34.20 6.65
C GLY A 88 -19.20 33.73 7.21
N GLN A 89 -20.14 34.66 7.36
CA GLN A 89 -21.48 34.34 7.87
C GLN A 89 -22.30 33.52 6.86
N ASP A 90 -22.32 33.97 5.60
CA ASP A 90 -22.91 33.30 4.45
C ASP A 90 -22.28 33.91 3.18
N PRO A 91 -21.97 33.14 2.13
CA PRO A 91 -21.23 33.67 0.99
C PRO A 91 -22.03 34.70 0.17
N SER A 92 -23.35 34.78 0.30
CA SER A 92 -24.16 35.82 -0.34
C SER A 92 -23.93 37.22 0.27
N VAL A 93 -23.44 37.29 1.52
CA VAL A 93 -23.22 38.56 2.24
C VAL A 93 -21.77 38.81 2.64
N THR A 94 -20.94 37.77 2.81
CA THR A 94 -19.49 37.92 3.04
C THR A 94 -18.73 37.72 1.73
N ILE A 95 -18.34 38.83 1.09
CA ILE A 95 -17.73 38.86 -0.24
C ILE A 95 -16.36 39.53 -0.17
N ILE A 96 -15.29 38.80 -0.52
CA ILE A 96 -13.95 39.32 -0.77
C ILE A 96 -13.77 39.45 -2.29
N THR A 97 -13.41 40.65 -2.76
CA THR A 97 -13.31 40.91 -4.20
C THR A 97 -12.17 41.84 -4.62
N PHE A 98 -11.67 41.65 -5.83
CA PHE A 98 -10.78 42.60 -6.50
C PHE A 98 -11.07 42.65 -8.01
N ASP A 99 -10.40 43.52 -8.75
CA ASP A 99 -10.55 43.74 -10.20
C ASP A 99 -9.19 43.74 -10.94
N ALA A 100 -8.26 42.88 -10.49
CA ALA A 100 -6.96 42.72 -11.14
C ALA A 100 -7.05 41.78 -12.34
N HIS A 101 -6.36 42.18 -13.40
CA HIS A 101 -6.11 41.48 -14.64
C HIS A 101 -4.64 41.78 -15.00
N GLU A 102 -3.92 40.81 -15.58
CA GLU A 102 -2.54 40.92 -16.10
C GLU A 102 -2.08 39.48 -16.40
N SER A 103 -1.14 38.93 -15.62
CA SER A 103 -0.77 37.51 -15.61
C SER A 103 -1.59 36.75 -14.57
N THR A 104 -1.91 35.49 -14.85
CA THR A 104 -2.63 34.58 -13.94
C THR A 104 -2.00 34.47 -12.55
N SER A 105 -0.69 34.71 -12.42
CA SER A 105 0.03 34.76 -11.13
C SER A 105 -0.25 36.01 -10.29
N LEU A 106 -0.64 37.12 -10.90
CA LEU A 106 -0.82 38.43 -10.26
C LEU A 106 -2.29 38.88 -10.17
N SER A 107 -3.19 38.34 -11.01
CA SER A 107 -4.61 38.71 -11.02
C SER A 107 -5.42 38.18 -9.82
N ALA A 108 -4.86 37.26 -9.03
CA ALA A 108 -5.54 36.62 -7.90
C ALA A 108 -6.07 37.60 -6.83
N THR A 109 -7.38 37.51 -6.54
CA THR A 109 -8.04 38.19 -5.40
C THR A 109 -7.62 37.60 -4.05
N PHE A 110 -7.70 36.27 -3.90
CA PHE A 110 -7.26 35.54 -2.71
C PHE A 110 -6.10 34.61 -3.07
N THR A 111 -4.99 34.69 -2.34
CA THR A 111 -3.80 33.84 -2.55
C THR A 111 -3.28 33.30 -1.22
N PHE A 112 -2.82 32.05 -1.20
CA PHE A 112 -1.97 31.58 -0.10
C PHE A 112 -0.95 30.53 -0.56
N ALA A 113 0.19 30.50 0.14
CA ALA A 113 1.31 29.59 -0.14
C ALA A 113 1.79 28.79 1.09
N THR A 114 0.92 28.71 2.11
CA THR A 114 1.07 27.98 3.36
C THR A 114 0.09 26.81 3.44
N ASP A 115 0.38 25.83 4.29
CA ASP A 115 -0.44 24.63 4.45
C ASP A 115 -1.49 24.83 5.59
N ASN A 116 -2.46 23.92 5.72
CA ASN A 116 -3.51 23.96 6.76
C ASN A 116 -4.37 25.25 6.71
N ILE A 117 -4.96 25.55 5.55
CA ILE A 117 -5.93 26.66 5.38
C ILE A 117 -7.34 26.10 5.24
N VAL A 118 -8.28 26.60 6.04
CA VAL A 118 -9.70 26.30 5.92
C VAL A 118 -10.49 27.58 5.66
N ALA A 119 -11.45 27.55 4.74
CA ALA A 119 -12.41 28.63 4.54
C ALA A 119 -13.85 28.12 4.50
N LYS A 120 -14.78 28.88 5.08
CA LYS A 120 -16.21 28.55 5.15
C LYS A 120 -17.05 29.80 4.87
N GLY A 121 -18.08 29.65 4.04
CA GLY A 121 -19.14 30.66 3.90
C GLY A 121 -18.69 32.01 3.31
N ILE A 122 -17.69 32.01 2.44
CA ILE A 122 -17.11 33.23 1.83
C ILE A 122 -17.23 33.17 0.30
N THR A 123 -17.62 34.27 -0.33
CA THR A 123 -17.41 34.48 -1.77
C THR A 123 -16.02 35.07 -2.02
N PHE A 124 -15.22 34.40 -2.82
CA PHE A 124 -14.04 34.95 -3.47
C PHE A 124 -14.41 35.31 -4.91
N LYS A 125 -14.31 36.59 -5.26
CA LYS A 125 -14.75 37.11 -6.57
C LYS A 125 -13.68 37.98 -7.20
N ASN A 126 -13.16 37.59 -8.37
CA ASN A 126 -12.60 38.61 -9.24
C ASN A 126 -13.78 39.25 -10.02
N SER A 127 -13.66 40.55 -10.25
CA SER A 127 -14.74 41.41 -10.75
C SER A 127 -14.36 42.17 -12.01
N PHE A 128 -13.23 41.78 -12.63
CA PHE A 128 -12.76 42.36 -13.88
C PHE A 128 -13.69 42.02 -15.05
N ASN A 129 -13.97 40.74 -15.29
CA ASN A 129 -14.85 40.30 -16.39
C ASN A 129 -16.36 40.49 -16.09
N HIS A 130 -16.72 41.48 -15.26
CA HIS A 130 -18.11 41.72 -14.83
C HIS A 130 -18.83 42.75 -15.72
N PRO A 131 -20.16 42.62 -15.94
CA PRO A 131 -20.96 43.52 -16.78
C PRO A 131 -20.84 45.03 -16.52
N TRP A 132 -20.37 45.46 -15.34
CA TRP A 132 -20.19 46.88 -15.02
C TRP A 132 -19.03 47.50 -15.83
N LEU A 133 -17.97 46.74 -16.09
CA LEU A 133 -16.83 47.19 -16.88
C LEU A 133 -17.21 47.35 -18.35
N LEU A 134 -17.96 46.40 -18.90
CA LEU A 134 -18.60 46.46 -20.21
C LEU A 134 -19.42 47.74 -20.38
N LYS A 135 -20.30 48.05 -19.40
CA LYS A 135 -21.14 49.25 -19.41
C LYS A 135 -20.31 50.54 -19.36
N ARG A 136 -19.19 50.55 -18.62
CA ARG A 136 -18.25 51.69 -18.53
C ARG A 136 -17.44 51.90 -19.81
N LEU A 137 -16.94 50.84 -20.43
CA LEU A 137 -16.12 50.91 -21.66
C LEU A 137 -16.95 51.31 -22.87
N THR A 138 -18.16 50.75 -23.03
CA THR A 138 -19.11 51.15 -24.08
C THR A 138 -19.53 52.61 -23.97
N SER A 139 -19.78 53.11 -22.75
CA SER A 139 -20.07 54.53 -22.50
C SER A 139 -18.91 55.45 -22.91
N ASN A 140 -17.67 55.00 -22.74
CA ASN A 140 -16.47 55.75 -23.10
C ASN A 140 -16.00 55.56 -24.55
N LYS A 141 -16.75 54.84 -25.40
CA LYS A 141 -16.37 54.45 -26.78
C LYS A 141 -15.03 53.69 -26.89
N VAL A 142 -14.59 53.04 -25.80
CA VAL A 142 -13.36 52.23 -25.80
C VAL A 142 -13.67 50.85 -26.36
N SER A 143 -12.78 50.29 -27.18
CA SER A 143 -12.89 48.91 -27.66
C SER A 143 -12.91 47.95 -26.48
N VAL A 144 -14.02 47.22 -26.32
CA VAL A 144 -14.19 46.23 -25.25
C VAL A 144 -13.15 45.11 -25.45
N PRO A 145 -12.23 44.88 -24.50
CA PRO A 145 -11.37 43.70 -24.56
C PRO A 145 -12.24 42.45 -24.37
N GLY A 146 -11.85 41.35 -25.01
CA GLY A 146 -12.45 40.05 -24.73
C GLY A 146 -12.16 39.59 -23.29
N VAL A 147 -12.76 38.48 -22.89
CA VAL A 147 -12.51 37.85 -21.57
C VAL A 147 -11.01 37.59 -21.38
N THR A 148 -10.49 37.92 -20.19
CA THR A 148 -9.06 37.74 -19.81
C THR A 148 -8.89 36.99 -18.50
N GLN A 149 -7.68 36.52 -18.21
CA GLN A 149 -7.31 35.77 -17.00
C GLN A 149 -7.48 36.60 -15.72
N ALA A 150 -8.49 36.27 -14.91
CA ALA A 150 -8.88 37.02 -13.72
C ALA A 150 -9.17 36.07 -12.56
N VAL A 151 -8.11 35.67 -11.85
CA VAL A 151 -8.18 34.64 -10.82
C VAL A 151 -8.93 35.14 -9.58
N ALA A 152 -9.93 34.39 -9.11
CA ALA A 152 -10.62 34.65 -7.85
C ALA A 152 -9.85 34.06 -6.65
N ALA A 153 -9.33 32.83 -6.78
CA ALA A 153 -8.53 32.19 -5.74
C ALA A 153 -7.33 31.40 -6.30
N ARG A 154 -6.15 31.55 -5.67
CA ARG A 154 -4.89 30.89 -6.02
C ARG A 154 -4.32 30.10 -4.84
N ILE A 155 -4.33 28.78 -4.96
CA ILE A 155 -4.05 27.84 -3.88
C ILE A 155 -2.72 27.12 -4.16
N LEU A 156 -1.70 27.35 -3.31
CA LEU A 156 -0.34 26.83 -3.47
C LEU A 156 0.16 25.98 -2.28
N GLY A 157 -0.70 25.69 -1.31
CA GLY A 157 -0.38 24.99 -0.05
C GLY A 157 -1.25 23.75 0.18
N ASP A 158 -0.69 22.78 0.89
CA ASP A 158 -1.29 21.47 1.15
C ASP A 158 -2.33 21.50 2.29
N LYS A 159 -3.10 20.41 2.44
CA LYS A 159 -4.13 20.26 3.50
C LYS A 159 -5.14 21.42 3.55
N SER A 160 -5.68 21.83 2.39
CA SER A 160 -6.60 22.97 2.30
C SER A 160 -8.07 22.54 2.12
N ALA A 161 -9.01 23.21 2.80
CA ALA A 161 -10.44 22.86 2.75
C ALA A 161 -11.38 24.07 2.60
N PHE A 162 -12.45 23.90 1.82
CA PHE A 162 -13.45 24.93 1.52
C PHE A 162 -14.87 24.38 1.71
N PHE A 163 -15.71 25.10 2.47
CA PHE A 163 -17.06 24.66 2.83
C PHE A 163 -18.10 25.75 2.51
N GLY A 164 -18.98 25.49 1.54
CA GLY A 164 -20.00 26.46 1.13
C GLY A 164 -19.43 27.79 0.61
N CYS A 165 -18.21 27.79 0.08
CA CYS A 165 -17.60 28.97 -0.54
C CYS A 165 -18.11 29.17 -1.98
N ARG A 166 -18.02 30.40 -2.49
CA ARG A 166 -18.27 30.74 -3.90
C ARG A 166 -16.99 31.25 -4.55
N PHE A 167 -16.72 30.82 -5.79
CA PHE A 167 -15.59 31.29 -6.60
C PHE A 167 -16.12 31.84 -7.93
N LEU A 168 -15.92 33.14 -8.17
CA LEU A 168 -16.60 33.87 -9.25
C LEU A 168 -15.61 34.68 -10.11
N ASP A 169 -15.51 34.33 -11.39
CA ASP A 169 -15.06 35.15 -12.54
C ASP A 169 -15.45 34.36 -13.83
N LEU A 170 -14.94 34.70 -15.03
CA LEU A 170 -15.19 34.00 -16.29
C LEU A 170 -13.98 33.20 -16.82
N GLN A 171 -12.75 33.60 -16.55
CA GLN A 171 -11.56 32.89 -17.02
C GLN A 171 -10.48 32.79 -15.94
N ASP A 172 -9.88 31.60 -15.83
CA ASP A 172 -8.88 31.24 -14.82
C ASP A 172 -9.42 31.43 -13.36
N THR A 173 -10.73 31.26 -13.12
CA THR A 173 -11.38 31.61 -11.83
C THR A 173 -10.73 30.97 -10.59
N LEU A 174 -10.53 29.65 -10.58
CA LEU A 174 -10.01 28.89 -9.44
C LEU A 174 -8.71 28.15 -9.80
N TRP A 175 -7.58 28.66 -9.33
CA TRP A 175 -6.28 28.03 -9.52
C TRP A 175 -5.94 27.08 -8.38
N SER A 176 -6.24 25.80 -8.58
CA SER A 176 -5.81 24.68 -7.74
C SER A 176 -4.37 24.27 -8.11
N ALA A 177 -3.39 25.10 -7.74
CA ALA A 177 -2.05 25.03 -8.35
C ALA A 177 -1.25 23.78 -7.92
N ARG A 178 -1.13 23.50 -6.62
CA ARG A 178 -0.46 22.29 -6.07
C ARG A 178 -0.93 22.04 -4.64
N GLY A 179 -0.92 20.80 -4.19
CA GLY A 179 -1.37 20.39 -2.84
C GLY A 179 -2.65 19.55 -2.87
N ARG A 180 -3.07 19.07 -1.70
CA ARG A 180 -4.35 18.36 -1.48
C ARG A 180 -5.43 19.36 -1.07
N HIS A 181 -6.46 19.48 -1.89
CA HIS A 181 -7.54 20.45 -1.67
C HIS A 181 -8.90 19.76 -1.67
N TYR A 182 -9.75 20.13 -0.72
CA TYR A 182 -11.10 19.60 -0.58
C TYR A 182 -12.12 20.74 -0.63
N PHE A 183 -13.12 20.62 -1.50
CA PHE A 183 -14.19 21.60 -1.67
C PHE A 183 -15.52 20.88 -1.45
N SER A 184 -16.33 21.36 -0.52
CA SER A 184 -17.60 20.75 -0.13
C SER A 184 -18.74 21.76 -0.26
N SER A 185 -19.80 21.39 -0.97
CA SER A 185 -20.98 22.23 -1.25
C SER A 185 -20.64 23.62 -1.80
N CYS A 186 -19.50 23.76 -2.48
CA CYS A 186 -19.03 25.02 -3.04
C CYS A 186 -19.71 25.34 -4.37
N TYR A 187 -19.81 26.61 -4.71
CA TYR A 187 -20.30 27.09 -6.00
C TYR A 187 -19.13 27.67 -6.80
N ILE A 188 -18.96 27.25 -8.05
CA ILE A 188 -17.87 27.71 -8.91
C ILE A 188 -18.46 28.17 -10.24
N GLU A 189 -18.08 29.36 -10.68
CA GLU A 189 -18.59 30.01 -11.89
C GLU A 189 -17.47 30.31 -12.88
N GLY A 190 -17.79 30.15 -14.17
CA GLY A 190 -16.98 30.71 -15.24
C GLY A 190 -17.29 30.15 -16.62
N ALA A 191 -16.39 30.43 -17.55
CA ALA A 191 -16.50 30.09 -18.96
C ALA A 191 -15.28 29.33 -19.49
N ILE A 192 -14.06 29.78 -19.19
CA ILE A 192 -12.83 29.28 -19.83
C ILE A 192 -11.82 28.87 -18.76
N ASP A 193 -11.43 27.59 -18.75
CA ASP A 193 -10.40 27.00 -17.89
C ASP A 193 -10.58 27.35 -16.40
N PHE A 194 -11.83 27.51 -15.96
CA PHE A 194 -12.14 28.20 -14.72
C PHE A 194 -11.89 27.35 -13.46
N ILE A 195 -11.60 26.06 -13.61
CA ILE A 195 -10.97 25.20 -12.59
C ILE A 195 -9.69 24.58 -13.18
N PHE A 196 -8.53 25.10 -12.79
CA PHE A 196 -7.25 24.73 -13.43
C PHE A 196 -6.11 24.58 -12.43
N GLY A 197 -5.01 23.94 -12.87
CA GLY A 197 -3.84 23.69 -12.02
C GLY A 197 -3.41 22.23 -11.95
N SER A 198 -2.52 21.95 -11.00
CA SER A 198 -1.81 20.67 -10.81
C SER A 198 -1.99 20.10 -9.41
N GLY A 199 -3.01 20.58 -8.67
CA GLY A 199 -3.41 20.04 -7.37
C GLY A 199 -4.04 18.64 -7.46
N GLN A 200 -4.04 17.93 -6.34
CA GLN A 200 -4.88 16.77 -6.08
C GLN A 200 -6.15 17.31 -5.41
N SER A 201 -7.26 17.40 -6.14
CA SER A 201 -8.43 18.15 -5.67
C SER A 201 -9.73 17.40 -5.78
N PHE A 202 -10.49 17.45 -4.70
CA PHE A 202 -11.76 16.75 -4.52
C PHE A 202 -12.89 17.76 -4.33
N PHE A 203 -13.91 17.70 -5.18
CA PHE A 203 -15.05 18.59 -5.24
C PHE A 203 -16.32 17.78 -4.93
N GLU A 204 -16.77 17.81 -3.69
CA GLU A 204 -17.92 17.08 -3.19
C GLU A 204 -19.18 17.97 -3.16
N ASP A 205 -20.25 17.50 -3.79
CA ASP A 205 -21.56 18.17 -3.89
C ASP A 205 -21.51 19.64 -4.34
N CYS A 206 -20.51 19.96 -5.16
CA CYS A 206 -20.30 21.31 -5.68
C CYS A 206 -21.30 21.63 -6.82
N SER A 207 -21.67 22.90 -6.93
CA SER A 207 -22.51 23.45 -8.01
C SER A 207 -21.65 24.25 -8.99
N ILE A 208 -21.55 23.76 -10.22
CA ILE A 208 -20.70 24.34 -11.27
C ILE A 208 -21.58 25.08 -12.28
N ASN A 209 -21.46 26.41 -12.35
CA ASN A 209 -22.20 27.27 -13.28
C ASN A 209 -21.33 27.65 -14.49
N VAL A 210 -21.74 27.24 -15.69
CA VAL A 210 -21.01 27.51 -16.94
C VAL A 210 -21.71 28.61 -17.74
N THR A 211 -21.29 29.85 -17.53
CA THR A 211 -21.91 31.03 -18.13
C THR A 211 -20.87 31.99 -18.69
N GLY A 212 -21.20 32.67 -19.79
CA GLY A 212 -20.39 33.75 -20.33
C GLY A 212 -20.70 35.12 -19.71
N GLY A 213 -21.70 35.22 -18.82
CA GLY A 213 -22.19 36.50 -18.32
C GLY A 213 -22.51 37.46 -19.47
N ALA A 214 -22.10 38.73 -19.35
CA ALA A 214 -22.28 39.70 -20.43
C ALA A 214 -21.30 39.55 -21.62
N PHE A 215 -20.42 38.54 -21.61
CA PHE A 215 -19.52 38.17 -22.71
C PHE A 215 -19.97 36.90 -23.44
N GLU A 216 -21.16 36.37 -23.14
CA GLU A 216 -21.71 35.14 -23.74
C GLU A 216 -21.71 35.12 -25.28
N SER A 217 -22.03 36.26 -25.92
CA SER A 217 -21.97 36.41 -27.37
C SER A 217 -20.56 36.28 -27.98
N GLN A 218 -19.51 36.38 -27.18
CA GLN A 218 -18.11 36.22 -27.59
C GLN A 218 -17.58 34.79 -27.34
N ILE A 219 -18.18 34.05 -26.40
CA ILE A 219 -17.70 32.73 -25.97
C ILE A 219 -18.40 31.63 -26.76
N ARG A 220 -17.73 31.11 -27.79
CA ARG A 220 -18.29 30.03 -28.65
C ARG A 220 -18.58 28.72 -27.90
N LYS A 221 -17.71 28.36 -26.95
CA LYS A 221 -17.84 27.17 -26.08
C LYS A 221 -17.09 27.39 -24.77
N GLY A 222 -17.64 26.90 -23.67
CA GLY A 222 -16.96 26.86 -22.37
C GLY A 222 -16.06 25.63 -22.17
N TYR A 223 -15.15 25.71 -21.20
CA TYR A 223 -14.28 24.64 -20.72
C TYR A 223 -14.24 24.71 -19.19
N ILE A 224 -14.75 23.69 -18.50
CA ILE A 224 -14.83 23.71 -17.03
C ILE A 224 -13.46 23.52 -16.40
N THR A 225 -12.77 22.43 -16.76
CA THR A 225 -11.47 22.10 -16.19
C THR A 225 -10.30 22.27 -17.16
N ALA A 226 -9.15 22.71 -16.65
CA ALA A 226 -7.86 22.67 -17.34
C ALA A 226 -6.78 22.11 -16.40
N GLN A 227 -6.84 20.80 -16.18
CA GLN A 227 -5.93 20.09 -15.27
C GLN A 227 -4.58 19.83 -15.95
N TYR A 228 -3.46 20.07 -15.26
CA TYR A 228 -2.10 19.79 -15.74
C TYR A 228 -1.45 18.64 -14.99
N ARG A 229 -0.94 17.67 -15.75
CA ARG A 229 -0.33 16.42 -15.30
C ARG A 229 0.70 15.97 -16.33
N GLU A 230 1.94 15.79 -15.90
CA GLU A 230 3.11 15.61 -16.79
C GLU A 230 3.50 14.14 -16.92
N SER A 231 3.13 13.30 -15.95
CA SER A 231 3.38 11.87 -15.92
C SER A 231 2.11 11.05 -15.65
N SER A 232 2.07 9.82 -16.17
CA SER A 232 1.09 8.79 -15.82
C SER A 232 1.08 8.45 -14.32
N ASN A 233 2.17 8.75 -13.61
CA ASN A 233 2.41 8.40 -12.20
C ASN A 233 2.25 9.59 -11.24
N ASP A 234 1.94 10.80 -11.75
CA ASP A 234 1.68 11.95 -10.89
C ASP A 234 0.39 11.72 -10.08
N PRO A 235 0.36 11.86 -8.74
CA PRO A 235 -0.84 11.60 -7.94
C PRO A 235 -1.91 12.68 -8.08
N ASN A 236 -1.66 13.74 -8.86
CA ASN A 236 -2.57 14.86 -9.04
C ASN A 236 -3.72 14.55 -10.02
N GLY A 237 -4.73 15.43 -10.01
CA GLY A 237 -5.98 15.24 -10.75
C GLY A 237 -7.14 15.90 -10.02
N PHE A 238 -8.24 16.13 -10.75
CA PHE A 238 -9.47 16.67 -10.18
C PHE A 238 -10.56 15.60 -10.15
N VAL A 239 -11.24 15.47 -9.01
CA VAL A 239 -12.34 14.52 -8.80
C VAL A 239 -13.57 15.29 -8.36
N PHE A 240 -14.66 15.17 -9.11
CA PHE A 240 -15.98 15.70 -8.77
C PHE A 240 -16.86 14.53 -8.34
N LYS A 241 -17.41 14.61 -7.12
CA LYS A 241 -18.30 13.59 -6.54
C LYS A 241 -19.63 14.23 -6.17
N GLY A 242 -20.73 13.67 -6.65
CA GLY A 242 -22.06 14.25 -6.46
C GLY A 242 -22.19 15.61 -7.16
N GLY A 243 -23.08 16.46 -6.65
CA GLY A 243 -23.27 17.82 -7.15
C GLY A 243 -23.85 17.91 -8.57
N LYS A 244 -23.72 19.08 -9.18
CA LYS A 244 -24.30 19.38 -10.50
C LYS A 244 -23.49 20.37 -11.33
N ILE A 245 -23.52 20.17 -12.64
CA ILE A 245 -23.06 21.09 -13.67
C ILE A 245 -24.28 21.62 -14.42
N PHE A 246 -24.37 22.93 -14.58
CA PHE A 246 -25.42 23.60 -15.34
C PHE A 246 -24.87 24.88 -15.97
N GLY A 247 -25.49 25.38 -17.05
CA GLY A 247 -25.05 26.62 -17.66
C GLY A 247 -25.94 27.16 -18.78
N THR A 248 -25.56 28.34 -19.27
CA THR A 248 -26.14 28.95 -20.48
C THR A 248 -25.28 28.63 -21.72
N LEU A 249 -23.96 28.46 -21.54
CA LEU A 249 -23.03 28.11 -22.61
C LEU A 249 -23.06 26.61 -22.96
N LYS A 250 -22.87 26.28 -24.24
CA LYS A 250 -22.41 24.94 -24.63
C LYS A 250 -20.95 24.76 -24.20
N HIS A 251 -20.61 23.64 -23.55
CA HIS A 251 -19.33 23.52 -22.85
C HIS A 251 -18.76 22.11 -22.77
N TYR A 252 -17.43 22.00 -22.63
CA TYR A 252 -16.74 20.75 -22.33
C TYR A 252 -16.50 20.61 -20.82
N LEU A 253 -16.48 19.37 -20.33
CA LEU A 253 -16.08 19.03 -18.96
C LEU A 253 -14.62 19.43 -18.68
N GLY A 254 -13.80 19.54 -19.73
CA GLY A 254 -12.50 20.20 -19.66
C GLY A 254 -11.68 20.13 -20.93
N ARG A 255 -10.46 20.65 -20.84
CA ARG A 255 -9.40 20.49 -21.82
C ARG A 255 -8.07 20.10 -21.19
N ALA A 256 -7.25 19.38 -21.95
CA ALA A 256 -5.95 18.91 -21.48
C ALA A 256 -4.92 20.06 -21.46
N TRP A 257 -4.46 20.45 -20.27
CA TRP A 257 -3.34 21.39 -20.12
C TRP A 257 -1.98 20.66 -20.08
N GLY A 258 -1.94 19.43 -19.57
CA GLY A 258 -0.76 18.55 -19.56
C GLY A 258 -0.95 17.27 -20.39
N PRO A 259 0.13 16.56 -20.73
CA PRO A 259 0.07 15.37 -21.59
C PRO A 259 -0.65 14.15 -20.99
N TYR A 260 -0.89 14.10 -19.67
CA TYR A 260 -1.62 13.02 -18.99
C TYR A 260 -2.76 13.54 -18.09
N SER A 261 -3.39 14.67 -18.50
CA SER A 261 -4.46 15.36 -17.75
C SER A 261 -5.53 14.41 -17.21
N ARG A 262 -5.78 14.45 -15.90
CA ARG A 262 -6.71 13.55 -15.21
C ARG A 262 -7.84 14.33 -14.51
N VAL A 263 -9.07 14.11 -14.98
CA VAL A 263 -10.30 14.65 -14.39
C VAL A 263 -11.35 13.54 -14.33
N ILE A 264 -12.05 13.40 -13.21
CA ILE A 264 -13.04 12.36 -12.93
C ILE A 264 -14.34 13.02 -12.46
N PHE A 265 -15.48 12.58 -12.99
CA PHE A 265 -16.82 12.96 -12.52
C PHE A 265 -17.57 11.70 -12.09
N HIS A 266 -18.17 11.71 -10.90
CA HIS A 266 -18.78 10.54 -10.26
C HIS A 266 -20.08 10.91 -9.56
N HIS A 267 -21.21 10.37 -10.04
CA HIS A 267 -22.57 10.75 -9.59
C HIS A 267 -22.88 12.26 -9.72
N THR A 268 -22.15 13.00 -10.55
CA THR A 268 -22.41 14.42 -10.83
C THR A 268 -23.51 14.56 -11.88
N THR A 269 -24.52 15.36 -11.58
CA THR A 269 -25.58 15.68 -12.56
C THR A 269 -25.02 16.57 -13.66
N LEU A 270 -25.22 16.21 -14.93
CA LEU A 270 -24.80 16.98 -16.10
C LEU A 270 -26.03 17.56 -16.82
N ASP A 271 -25.93 18.79 -17.32
CA ASP A 271 -26.99 19.41 -18.11
C ASP A 271 -26.85 19.13 -19.61
N SER A 272 -27.83 19.60 -20.40
CA SER A 272 -27.78 19.53 -21.87
C SER A 272 -26.79 20.52 -22.51
N GLY A 273 -26.09 21.33 -21.72
CA GLY A 273 -25.03 22.25 -22.15
C GLY A 273 -23.73 21.51 -22.51
N VAL A 274 -23.48 20.37 -21.88
CA VAL A 274 -22.31 19.52 -22.16
C VAL A 274 -22.29 19.06 -23.62
N VAL A 275 -21.19 19.30 -24.35
CA VAL A 275 -21.02 18.79 -25.71
C VAL A 275 -20.79 17.26 -25.67
N PRO A 276 -21.42 16.43 -26.53
CA PRO A 276 -21.31 14.96 -26.45
C PRO A 276 -19.88 14.36 -26.55
N LEU A 277 -18.89 15.12 -27.03
CA LEU A 277 -17.48 14.71 -27.01
C LEU A 277 -16.88 14.72 -25.58
N GLY A 278 -17.48 15.45 -24.64
CA GLY A 278 -17.11 15.56 -23.23
C GLY A 278 -15.83 16.36 -22.96
N TRP A 279 -14.75 16.02 -23.67
CA TRP A 279 -13.39 16.50 -23.44
C TRP A 279 -12.81 17.18 -24.69
N PHE A 280 -11.75 17.98 -24.52
CA PHE A 280 -11.03 18.62 -25.62
C PHE A 280 -9.51 18.52 -25.41
N ALA A 281 -8.81 17.71 -26.22
CA ALA A 281 -7.38 17.45 -26.03
C ALA A 281 -6.43 18.63 -26.30
N TRP A 282 -6.95 19.74 -26.85
CA TRP A 282 -6.23 20.98 -27.17
C TRP A 282 -4.96 20.76 -28.03
N LYS A 283 -3.79 20.58 -27.40
CA LYS A 283 -2.50 20.35 -28.09
C LYS A 283 -2.02 18.89 -28.02
N TYR A 284 -2.73 18.02 -27.30
CA TYR A 284 -2.34 16.65 -26.98
C TYR A 284 -3.21 15.59 -27.70
N ILE A 285 -3.66 15.90 -28.90
CA ILE A 285 -4.43 14.98 -29.75
C ILE A 285 -3.61 13.71 -30.00
N GLY A 286 -4.20 12.55 -29.77
CA GLY A 286 -3.55 11.24 -29.79
C GLY A 286 -3.01 10.77 -28.44
N LYS A 287 -3.15 11.56 -27.35
CA LYS A 287 -2.82 11.16 -25.97
C LYS A 287 -4.05 10.94 -25.07
N GLU A 288 -5.26 11.07 -25.60
CA GLU A 288 -6.50 10.80 -24.88
C GLU A 288 -6.61 9.31 -24.51
N GLU A 289 -6.82 9.01 -23.23
CA GLU A 289 -7.16 7.65 -22.81
C GLU A 289 -8.56 7.28 -23.31
N LYS A 290 -8.67 6.11 -23.95
CA LYS A 290 -9.95 5.56 -24.44
C LYS A 290 -10.81 5.06 -23.27
N VAL A 291 -12.06 4.69 -23.56
CA VAL A 291 -12.84 3.82 -22.65
C VAL A 291 -12.21 2.41 -22.64
N ASN A 292 -11.16 2.27 -21.84
CA ASN A 292 -10.42 1.04 -21.62
C ASN A 292 -10.65 0.56 -20.18
N ILE A 293 -11.40 -0.53 -20.03
CA ILE A 293 -11.60 -1.18 -18.73
C ILE A 293 -10.44 -2.17 -18.55
N SER A 294 -9.39 -1.72 -17.87
CA SER A 294 -8.19 -2.50 -17.54
C SER A 294 -8.53 -3.71 -16.65
N ARG A 295 -7.72 -4.79 -16.75
CA ARG A 295 -7.93 -6.08 -16.06
C ARG A 295 -8.20 -5.94 -14.57
N ASP A 296 -7.48 -5.00 -13.97
CA ASP A 296 -7.45 -4.60 -12.56
C ASP A 296 -8.80 -4.10 -12.01
N LYS A 297 -9.83 -3.94 -12.86
CA LYS A 297 -11.20 -3.58 -12.46
C LYS A 297 -12.23 -4.61 -12.93
N PRO A 298 -12.28 -5.83 -12.35
CA PRO A 298 -13.33 -6.80 -12.63
C PRO A 298 -14.72 -6.30 -12.18
N CYS A 299 -15.77 -6.95 -12.67
CA CYS A 299 -17.16 -6.74 -12.21
C CYS A 299 -17.76 -5.34 -12.48
N ILE A 300 -17.43 -4.71 -13.61
CA ILE A 300 -18.06 -3.42 -13.99
C ILE A 300 -19.43 -3.62 -14.63
N PHE A 301 -20.46 -2.94 -14.11
CA PHE A 301 -21.76 -2.76 -14.75
C PHE A 301 -21.80 -1.42 -15.50
N LEU A 302 -22.14 -1.44 -16.79
CA LEU A 302 -22.29 -0.27 -17.66
C LEU A 302 -23.74 -0.17 -18.13
N GLU A 303 -24.50 0.80 -17.64
CA GLU A 303 -25.89 1.02 -18.08
C GLU A 303 -26.03 2.34 -18.84
N GLY A 304 -26.49 2.25 -20.09
CA GLY A 304 -26.98 3.38 -20.88
C GLY A 304 -28.49 3.53 -20.71
N GLN A 305 -28.97 4.77 -20.84
CA GLN A 305 -30.39 5.11 -20.69
C GLN A 305 -31.24 4.45 -21.79
N ASP A 306 -30.72 4.46 -23.02
CA ASP A 306 -31.23 3.74 -24.21
C ASP A 306 -30.11 3.71 -25.26
N PRO A 307 -29.95 2.67 -26.10
CA PRO A 307 -28.90 2.65 -27.12
C PRO A 307 -28.94 3.80 -28.12
N SER A 308 -30.10 4.45 -28.31
CA SER A 308 -30.28 5.62 -29.18
C SER A 308 -29.82 6.93 -28.51
N ALA A 309 -29.75 6.96 -27.17
CA ALA A 309 -29.29 8.10 -26.38
C ALA A 309 -27.83 7.96 -25.93
N THR A 310 -27.42 6.76 -25.51
CA THR A 310 -26.07 6.48 -25.00
C THR A 310 -25.17 5.89 -26.09
N ILE A 311 -24.55 6.78 -26.89
CA ILE A 311 -23.71 6.42 -28.03
C ILE A 311 -22.24 6.79 -27.76
N ILE A 312 -21.38 5.79 -27.59
CA ILE A 312 -19.92 5.95 -27.52
C ILE A 312 -19.36 5.82 -28.93
N THR A 313 -18.72 6.89 -29.45
CA THR A 313 -18.14 6.94 -30.80
C THR A 313 -16.67 7.36 -30.77
N PHE A 314 -15.83 6.71 -31.58
CA PHE A 314 -14.42 7.09 -31.79
C PHE A 314 -13.98 6.67 -33.19
N ASP A 315 -13.17 7.49 -33.86
CA ASP A 315 -12.89 7.37 -35.29
C ASP A 315 -11.40 7.05 -35.56
N ALA A 316 -11.03 5.78 -35.38
CA ALA A 316 -9.65 5.30 -35.52
C ALA A 316 -9.53 3.98 -36.29
N HIS A 317 -8.33 3.73 -36.84
CA HIS A 317 -8.04 2.66 -37.80
C HIS A 317 -6.61 2.08 -37.65
N GLU A 318 -6.29 1.01 -38.40
CA GLU A 318 -4.96 0.38 -38.53
C GLU A 318 -4.42 -0.34 -37.26
N SER A 319 -5.22 -0.66 -36.24
CA SER A 319 -4.76 -1.55 -35.15
C SER A 319 -5.88 -2.16 -34.30
N LYS A 320 -5.67 -3.40 -33.83
CA LYS A 320 -6.45 -4.03 -32.75
C LYS A 320 -6.44 -3.23 -31.42
N ASN A 321 -5.49 -2.30 -31.25
CA ASN A 321 -5.38 -1.41 -30.09
C ASN A 321 -6.02 -0.01 -30.34
N ARG A 322 -6.69 0.20 -31.48
CA ARG A 322 -7.33 1.46 -31.91
C ARG A 322 -8.85 1.30 -32.07
N THR A 323 -9.47 0.88 -30.98
CA THR A 323 -10.91 0.56 -30.83
C THR A 323 -11.68 1.73 -30.21
N THR A 324 -13.00 1.78 -30.36
CA THR A 324 -13.85 2.71 -29.57
C THR A 324 -13.99 2.28 -28.11
N PHE A 325 -14.23 1.00 -27.86
CA PHE A 325 -14.32 0.41 -26.52
C PHE A 325 -13.35 -0.77 -26.35
N THR A 326 -12.70 -0.88 -25.19
CA THR A 326 -11.93 -2.06 -24.81
C THR A 326 -12.37 -2.56 -23.44
N SER A 327 -12.89 -3.79 -23.40
CA SER A 327 -12.92 -4.63 -22.20
C SER A 327 -11.63 -5.44 -22.12
N SER A 328 -10.88 -5.26 -21.04
CA SER A 328 -9.82 -6.18 -20.62
C SER A 328 -10.12 -6.92 -19.32
N ALA A 329 -11.07 -6.42 -18.50
CA ALA A 329 -11.47 -7.02 -17.24
C ALA A 329 -12.53 -8.12 -17.37
N ASP A 330 -12.46 -9.08 -16.46
CA ASP A 330 -13.42 -10.18 -16.37
C ASP A 330 -14.72 -9.72 -15.66
N ASN A 331 -15.83 -10.39 -15.96
CA ASN A 331 -17.17 -10.17 -15.40
C ASN A 331 -17.79 -8.78 -15.73
N ILE A 332 -17.46 -8.16 -16.87
CA ILE A 332 -18.14 -6.93 -17.29
C ILE A 332 -19.58 -7.24 -17.74
N VAL A 333 -20.53 -6.43 -17.32
CA VAL A 333 -21.90 -6.42 -17.83
C VAL A 333 -22.18 -5.07 -18.46
N ALA A 334 -22.68 -5.03 -19.69
CA ALA A 334 -23.13 -3.80 -20.33
C ALA A 334 -24.58 -3.91 -20.83
N LYS A 335 -25.36 -2.85 -20.69
CA LYS A 335 -26.78 -2.78 -21.04
C LYS A 335 -27.11 -1.43 -21.68
N GLY A 336 -27.89 -1.42 -22.76
CA GLY A 336 -28.48 -0.18 -23.28
C GLY A 336 -27.49 0.82 -23.94
N ILE A 337 -26.32 0.36 -24.41
CA ILE A 337 -25.25 1.21 -24.97
C ILE A 337 -24.99 0.91 -26.44
N THR A 338 -24.80 1.95 -27.26
CA THR A 338 -24.24 1.83 -28.62
C THR A 338 -22.74 2.11 -28.61
N PHE A 339 -21.96 1.18 -29.14
CA PHE A 339 -20.54 1.34 -29.47
C PHE A 339 -20.40 1.51 -30.99
N LYS A 340 -19.79 2.61 -31.44
CA LYS A 340 -19.65 2.94 -32.87
C LYS A 340 -18.21 3.31 -33.22
N ASN A 341 -17.74 2.88 -34.39
CA ASN A 341 -16.55 3.45 -35.04
C ASN A 341 -16.96 4.02 -36.41
N SER A 342 -16.80 5.33 -36.62
CA SER A 342 -17.23 6.01 -37.84
C SER A 342 -16.08 6.30 -38.81
N PHE A 343 -14.90 5.70 -38.64
CA PHE A 343 -13.73 5.98 -39.50
C PHE A 343 -14.00 5.70 -40.99
N ASN A 344 -14.87 4.73 -41.31
CA ASN A 344 -15.28 4.42 -42.68
C ASN A 344 -16.52 5.25 -43.14
N HIS A 345 -16.70 6.47 -42.63
CA HIS A 345 -17.80 7.39 -43.00
C HIS A 345 -17.31 8.52 -43.94
N PRO A 346 -18.15 9.09 -44.85
CA PRO A 346 -17.67 9.83 -46.04
C PRO A 346 -17.00 11.21 -45.86
N LEU A 347 -16.75 11.69 -44.64
CA LEU A 347 -16.46 13.13 -44.38
C LEU A 347 -15.03 13.44 -43.91
N LEU A 348 -14.09 12.50 -44.05
CA LEU A 348 -12.68 12.71 -43.69
C LEU A 348 -11.75 12.56 -44.91
N PRO A 349 -10.90 13.55 -45.24
CA PRO A 349 -10.00 13.48 -46.38
C PRO A 349 -8.83 12.51 -46.11
N LYS A 350 -8.86 11.33 -46.75
CA LYS A 350 -7.82 10.30 -46.58
C LYS A 350 -6.56 10.64 -47.40
N ARG A 351 -5.39 10.74 -46.74
CA ARG A 351 -4.09 10.54 -47.39
C ARG A 351 -3.94 9.05 -47.73
N LEU A 352 -3.32 8.73 -48.86
CA LEU A 352 -3.03 7.33 -49.20
C LEU A 352 -1.89 6.78 -48.31
N SER A 353 -2.18 5.78 -47.50
CA SER A 353 -1.21 4.78 -47.01
C SER A 353 -1.27 3.53 -47.91
N SER A 354 -0.23 2.69 -47.89
CA SER A 354 -0.04 1.61 -48.88
C SER A 354 -0.04 0.20 -48.26
N ASN A 355 -0.33 -0.79 -49.11
CA ASN A 355 0.05 -2.20 -48.96
C ASN A 355 -0.44 -2.98 -47.73
N LYS A 356 -1.77 -3.17 -47.62
CA LYS A 356 -2.44 -4.50 -47.54
C LYS A 356 -3.94 -4.32 -47.27
N VAL A 357 -4.76 -4.35 -48.33
CA VAL A 357 -6.21 -4.14 -48.22
C VAL A 357 -6.97 -5.05 -49.18
N LEU A 358 -8.05 -5.67 -48.73
CA LEU A 358 -8.88 -6.58 -49.54
C LEU A 358 -9.88 -5.82 -50.46
N ILE A 359 -10.20 -4.56 -50.12
CA ILE A 359 -11.04 -3.65 -50.91
C ILE A 359 -10.41 -2.24 -50.80
N PRO A 360 -9.99 -1.58 -51.90
CA PRO A 360 -9.36 -0.27 -51.84
C PRO A 360 -10.20 0.79 -51.10
N GLY A 361 -9.67 1.35 -50.01
CA GLY A 361 -10.28 2.45 -49.25
C GLY A 361 -11.01 2.09 -47.96
N VAL A 362 -11.29 0.81 -47.71
CA VAL A 362 -11.86 0.30 -46.45
C VAL A 362 -10.74 -0.24 -45.55
N THR A 363 -10.76 0.08 -44.25
CA THR A 363 -9.75 -0.38 -43.28
C THR A 363 -10.40 -0.86 -41.98
N GLN A 364 -9.70 -1.72 -41.24
CA GLN A 364 -10.09 -2.20 -39.90
C GLN A 364 -10.50 -1.02 -38.99
N ALA A 365 -11.73 -1.06 -38.47
CA ALA A 365 -12.35 0.04 -37.72
C ALA A 365 -13.23 -0.53 -36.60
N ILE A 366 -12.58 -0.99 -35.52
CA ILE A 366 -13.22 -1.78 -34.46
C ILE A 366 -14.03 -0.87 -33.52
N ALA A 367 -15.30 -1.22 -33.29
CA ALA A 367 -16.18 -0.55 -32.34
C ALA A 367 -16.00 -1.10 -30.91
N ALA A 368 -15.84 -2.41 -30.75
CA ALA A 368 -15.59 -3.01 -29.44
C ALA A 368 -14.59 -4.18 -29.50
N THR A 369 -13.65 -4.19 -28.55
CA THR A 369 -12.75 -5.32 -28.28
C THR A 369 -12.99 -5.86 -26.88
N ILE A 370 -13.05 -7.19 -26.74
CA ILE A 370 -13.33 -7.86 -25.47
C ILE A 370 -12.30 -8.97 -25.24
N PHE A 371 -11.46 -8.79 -24.22
CA PHE A 371 -10.44 -9.74 -23.76
C PHE A 371 -10.76 -10.36 -22.38
N GLY A 372 -11.88 -10.00 -21.77
CA GLY A 372 -12.25 -10.34 -20.39
C GLY A 372 -13.29 -11.44 -20.28
N ASP A 373 -12.99 -12.48 -19.49
CA ASP A 373 -13.83 -13.66 -19.31
C ASP A 373 -15.16 -13.34 -18.60
N LYS A 374 -16.21 -14.11 -18.89
CA LYS A 374 -17.59 -13.94 -18.36
C LYS A 374 -18.21 -12.56 -18.67
N SER A 375 -17.83 -11.89 -19.76
CA SER A 375 -18.44 -10.62 -20.14
C SER A 375 -19.85 -10.81 -20.75
N ALA A 376 -20.82 -9.96 -20.37
CA ALA A 376 -22.21 -10.04 -20.85
C ALA A 376 -22.71 -8.69 -21.41
N PHE A 377 -23.49 -8.72 -22.48
CA PHE A 377 -24.02 -7.55 -23.18
C PHE A 377 -25.53 -7.71 -23.46
N PHE A 378 -26.34 -6.71 -23.10
CA PHE A 378 -27.80 -6.77 -23.16
C PHE A 378 -28.37 -5.58 -23.94
N GLY A 379 -28.99 -5.82 -25.10
CA GLY A 379 -29.57 -4.77 -25.94
C GLY A 379 -28.56 -3.76 -26.51
N CYS A 380 -27.25 -4.00 -26.35
CA CYS A 380 -26.20 -3.14 -26.90
C CYS A 380 -26.19 -3.15 -28.44
N ARG A 381 -25.71 -2.06 -29.03
CA ARG A 381 -25.46 -1.97 -30.49
C ARG A 381 -23.97 -1.86 -30.78
N PHE A 382 -23.49 -2.55 -31.80
CA PHE A 382 -22.10 -2.52 -32.27
C PHE A 382 -22.09 -2.15 -33.76
N LEU A 383 -21.60 -0.95 -34.08
CA LEU A 383 -21.74 -0.34 -35.40
C LEU A 383 -20.37 -0.04 -36.03
N GLY A 384 -20.12 -0.60 -37.22
CA GLY A 384 -18.87 -0.46 -37.97
C GLY A 384 -19.03 -0.96 -39.41
N LEU A 385 -17.93 -1.35 -40.06
CA LEU A 385 -17.96 -1.86 -41.44
C LEU A 385 -16.99 -3.04 -41.66
N GLN A 386 -15.73 -2.85 -41.28
CA GLN A 386 -14.74 -3.92 -41.23
C GLN A 386 -14.28 -4.09 -39.79
N ASP A 387 -14.26 -5.34 -39.31
CA ASP A 387 -13.77 -5.72 -37.99
C ASP A 387 -14.56 -5.08 -36.81
N THR A 388 -15.88 -4.91 -36.94
CA THR A 388 -16.71 -4.16 -35.95
C THR A 388 -16.57 -4.65 -34.49
N LEU A 389 -16.66 -5.96 -34.24
CA LEU A 389 -16.67 -6.58 -32.91
C LEU A 389 -15.58 -7.65 -32.78
N TYR A 390 -14.53 -7.35 -32.01
CA TYR A 390 -13.42 -8.27 -31.73
C TYR A 390 -13.66 -9.04 -30.41
N SER A 391 -14.19 -10.25 -30.54
CA SER A 391 -14.31 -11.21 -29.45
C SER A 391 -13.00 -11.99 -29.27
N ALA A 392 -12.05 -11.38 -28.57
CA ALA A 392 -10.64 -11.79 -28.63
C ALA A 392 -10.35 -13.11 -27.91
N ARG A 393 -10.69 -13.21 -26.62
CA ARG A 393 -10.50 -14.37 -25.73
C ARG A 393 -11.49 -14.30 -24.56
N GLY A 394 -11.83 -15.43 -23.95
CA GLY A 394 -12.76 -15.49 -22.81
C GLY A 394 -14.19 -15.88 -23.19
N ARG A 395 -15.05 -16.07 -22.19
CA ARG A 395 -16.48 -16.39 -22.36
C ARG A 395 -17.30 -15.12 -22.47
N HIS A 396 -17.98 -14.93 -23.60
CA HIS A 396 -18.79 -13.73 -23.85
C HIS A 396 -20.24 -14.11 -24.18
N TYR A 397 -21.20 -13.38 -23.60
CA TYR A 397 -22.63 -13.56 -23.82
C TYR A 397 -23.25 -12.26 -24.34
N PHE A 398 -24.01 -12.33 -25.42
CA PHE A 398 -24.70 -11.20 -26.03
C PHE A 398 -26.18 -11.56 -26.18
N SER A 399 -27.07 -10.73 -25.66
CA SER A 399 -28.51 -10.98 -25.66
C SER A 399 -29.26 -9.77 -26.23
N SER A 400 -30.12 -10.02 -27.23
CA SER A 400 -30.91 -9.00 -27.94
C SER A 400 -30.07 -7.85 -28.54
N CYS A 401 -28.77 -8.08 -28.76
CA CYS A 401 -27.86 -7.07 -29.31
C CYS A 401 -28.06 -6.86 -30.81
N HIS A 402 -27.63 -5.71 -31.32
CA HIS A 402 -27.61 -5.39 -32.73
C HIS A 402 -26.17 -5.21 -33.22
N ILE A 403 -25.79 -5.90 -34.29
CA ILE A 403 -24.41 -5.87 -34.82
C ILE A 403 -24.45 -5.57 -36.32
N GLU A 404 -23.69 -4.57 -36.74
CA GLU A 404 -23.65 -4.08 -38.12
C GLU A 404 -22.23 -4.09 -38.70
N GLY A 405 -22.11 -4.55 -39.94
CA GLY A 405 -20.87 -4.49 -40.72
C GLY A 405 -20.97 -5.18 -42.07
N GLY A 406 -19.84 -5.28 -42.78
CA GLY A 406 -19.74 -5.88 -44.11
C GLY A 406 -18.70 -7.00 -44.24
N ALA A 407 -17.54 -6.88 -43.58
CA ALA A 407 -16.47 -7.90 -43.64
C ALA A 407 -15.85 -8.16 -42.26
N ASP A 408 -15.68 -9.46 -41.94
CA ASP A 408 -15.08 -10.00 -40.72
C ASP A 408 -15.57 -9.34 -39.43
N PHE A 409 -16.83 -8.87 -39.44
CA PHE A 409 -17.26 -7.88 -38.46
C PHE A 409 -17.63 -8.46 -37.09
N ILE A 410 -17.65 -9.79 -36.97
CA ILE A 410 -17.59 -10.53 -35.69
C ILE A 410 -16.41 -11.51 -35.76
N PHE A 411 -15.30 -11.21 -35.08
CA PHE A 411 -14.04 -11.94 -35.25
C PHE A 411 -13.27 -12.17 -33.95
N GLY A 412 -12.31 -13.11 -33.96
CA GLY A 412 -11.46 -13.44 -32.80
C GLY A 412 -11.54 -14.90 -32.37
N ASN A 413 -11.02 -15.22 -31.17
CA ASN A 413 -10.98 -16.58 -30.62
C ASN A 413 -11.66 -16.71 -29.24
N GLY A 414 -12.63 -15.85 -28.93
CA GLY A 414 -13.51 -16.02 -27.77
C GLY A 414 -14.39 -17.28 -27.85
N GLN A 415 -14.89 -17.72 -26.69
CA GLN A 415 -16.04 -18.62 -26.59
C GLN A 415 -17.27 -17.72 -26.46
N SER A 416 -18.02 -17.51 -27.54
CA SER A 416 -19.07 -16.47 -27.58
C SER A 416 -20.43 -17.01 -27.95
N PHE A 417 -21.44 -16.57 -27.20
CA PHE A 417 -22.83 -16.94 -27.36
C PHE A 417 -23.67 -15.70 -27.65
N PHE A 418 -24.38 -15.71 -28.77
CA PHE A 418 -25.21 -14.61 -29.26
C PHE A 418 -26.66 -15.10 -29.31
N GLU A 419 -27.47 -14.64 -28.35
CA GLU A 419 -28.87 -15.02 -28.17
C GLU A 419 -29.79 -13.90 -28.67
N ASP A 420 -30.69 -14.25 -29.59
CA ASP A 420 -31.67 -13.35 -30.21
C ASP A 420 -31.13 -12.02 -30.76
N CYS A 421 -29.85 -12.03 -31.14
CA CYS A 421 -29.16 -10.90 -31.74
C CYS A 421 -29.65 -10.64 -33.18
N SER A 422 -29.60 -9.37 -33.59
CA SER A 422 -29.92 -8.94 -34.95
C SER A 422 -28.65 -8.51 -35.68
N ILE A 423 -28.36 -9.19 -36.80
CA ILE A 423 -27.13 -9.00 -37.58
C ILE A 423 -27.49 -8.35 -38.90
N ASN A 424 -26.99 -7.13 -39.13
CA ASN A 424 -27.21 -6.36 -40.34
C ASN A 424 -25.95 -6.37 -41.23
N VAL A 425 -26.04 -6.97 -42.41
CA VAL A 425 -24.94 -7.07 -43.37
C VAL A 425 -25.04 -5.97 -44.42
N THR A 426 -24.18 -4.97 -44.30
CA THR A 426 -24.20 -3.75 -45.10
C THR A 426 -22.85 -3.45 -45.72
N ALA A 427 -22.87 -2.95 -46.96
CA ALA A 427 -21.68 -2.36 -47.58
C ALA A 427 -21.47 -0.89 -47.17
N GLY A 428 -22.38 -0.31 -46.38
CA GLY A 428 -22.41 1.12 -46.08
C GLY A 428 -22.38 1.96 -47.37
N THR A 429 -21.56 3.01 -47.37
CA THR A 429 -21.33 3.85 -48.56
C THR A 429 -20.38 3.23 -49.59
N PHE A 430 -19.86 2.02 -49.36
CA PHE A 430 -18.96 1.29 -50.28
C PHE A 430 -19.70 0.26 -51.15
N ALA A 431 -21.03 0.31 -51.20
CA ALA A 431 -21.89 -0.58 -52.01
C ALA A 431 -21.47 -0.77 -53.48
N PRO A 432 -20.91 0.22 -54.21
CA PRO A 432 -20.43 0.01 -55.58
C PRO A 432 -19.17 -0.88 -55.67
N GLN A 433 -18.42 -1.02 -54.58
CA GLN A 433 -17.09 -1.65 -54.53
C GLN A 433 -17.12 -3.00 -53.78
N MET A 434 -17.89 -3.07 -52.70
CA MET A 434 -18.03 -4.25 -51.85
C MET A 434 -19.10 -5.19 -52.41
N ARG A 435 -18.70 -6.20 -53.19
CA ARG A 435 -19.61 -7.14 -53.87
C ARG A 435 -20.04 -8.36 -53.05
N LEU A 436 -19.27 -8.70 -52.01
CA LEU A 436 -19.50 -9.83 -51.11
C LEU A 436 -19.15 -9.43 -49.68
N GLY A 437 -19.96 -9.88 -48.72
CA GLY A 437 -19.71 -9.72 -47.29
C GLY A 437 -19.37 -11.03 -46.55
N TYR A 438 -18.79 -10.89 -45.36
CA TYR A 438 -18.46 -12.00 -44.45
C TYR A 438 -18.84 -11.60 -43.03
N ILE A 439 -19.71 -12.38 -42.37
CA ILE A 439 -20.17 -12.04 -41.01
C ILE A 439 -19.10 -12.40 -39.97
N THR A 440 -18.68 -13.68 -39.93
CA THR A 440 -17.77 -14.18 -38.90
C THR A 440 -16.38 -14.53 -39.41
N ALA A 441 -15.35 -14.27 -38.60
CA ALA A 441 -13.96 -14.70 -38.85
C ALA A 441 -13.35 -15.27 -37.55
N GLN A 442 -13.54 -16.56 -37.32
CA GLN A 442 -13.24 -17.22 -36.05
C GLN A 442 -11.84 -17.88 -36.06
N GLY A 443 -11.01 -17.54 -35.08
CA GLY A 443 -9.55 -17.79 -35.08
C GLY A 443 -9.08 -19.01 -34.31
N ARG A 444 -9.77 -20.14 -34.44
CA ARG A 444 -9.48 -21.37 -33.67
C ARG A 444 -8.37 -22.20 -34.32
N ASP A 445 -7.30 -22.41 -33.54
CA ASP A 445 -6.07 -23.08 -34.01
C ASP A 445 -5.96 -24.56 -33.63
N SER A 446 -6.90 -25.11 -32.84
CA SER A 446 -6.84 -26.49 -32.34
C SER A 446 -8.20 -27.20 -32.27
N PRO A 447 -8.27 -28.52 -32.52
CA PRO A 447 -9.49 -29.30 -32.31
C PRO A 447 -9.87 -29.40 -30.83
N ASN A 448 -8.94 -29.19 -29.89
CA ASN A 448 -9.18 -29.30 -28.44
C ASN A 448 -9.50 -27.96 -27.76
N ASP A 449 -9.38 -26.83 -28.47
CA ASP A 449 -9.74 -25.50 -27.95
C ASP A 449 -11.24 -25.43 -27.57
N PRO A 450 -11.65 -24.84 -26.43
CA PRO A 450 -13.06 -24.59 -26.13
C PRO A 450 -13.68 -23.41 -26.92
N SER A 451 -12.90 -22.62 -27.65
CA SER A 451 -13.35 -21.44 -28.43
C SER A 451 -14.38 -21.72 -29.52
N GLY A 452 -15.07 -20.67 -29.97
CA GLY A 452 -16.03 -20.73 -31.06
C GLY A 452 -17.19 -19.77 -30.86
N PHE A 453 -17.91 -19.46 -31.93
CA PHE A 453 -19.08 -18.58 -31.89
C PHE A 453 -20.37 -19.39 -32.07
N VAL A 454 -21.38 -19.12 -31.25
CA VAL A 454 -22.71 -19.76 -31.32
C VAL A 454 -23.76 -18.68 -31.40
N PHE A 455 -24.58 -18.71 -32.45
CA PHE A 455 -25.74 -17.86 -32.64
C PHE A 455 -27.00 -18.70 -32.43
N LYS A 456 -27.83 -18.30 -31.47
CA LYS A 456 -29.09 -18.98 -31.12
C LYS A 456 -30.25 -18.00 -31.30
N GLY A 457 -31.26 -18.40 -32.07
CA GLY A 457 -32.37 -17.52 -32.41
C GLY A 457 -31.92 -16.32 -33.24
N GLY A 458 -32.64 -15.21 -33.13
CA GLY A 458 -32.31 -13.96 -33.82
C GLY A 458 -32.46 -13.99 -35.34
N LYS A 459 -31.94 -12.96 -36.01
CA LYS A 459 -32.03 -12.81 -37.48
C LYS A 459 -30.77 -12.24 -38.11
N ILE A 460 -30.43 -12.76 -39.29
CA ILE A 460 -29.42 -12.26 -40.22
C ILE A 460 -30.14 -11.70 -41.44
N PHE A 461 -29.85 -10.45 -41.77
CA PHE A 461 -30.43 -9.73 -42.90
C PHE A 461 -29.43 -8.70 -43.43
N GLY A 462 -29.64 -8.21 -44.65
CA GLY A 462 -28.74 -7.20 -45.23
C GLY A 462 -29.07 -6.89 -46.69
N THR A 463 -28.38 -5.90 -47.25
CA THR A 463 -28.47 -5.54 -48.68
C THR A 463 -27.32 -6.12 -49.50
N LEU A 464 -26.27 -6.60 -48.83
CA LEU A 464 -25.06 -7.17 -49.42
C LEU A 464 -25.16 -8.71 -49.45
N LYS A 465 -24.87 -9.35 -50.59
CA LYS A 465 -24.72 -10.83 -50.64
C LYS A 465 -23.54 -11.26 -49.77
N HIS A 466 -23.71 -12.30 -48.95
CA HIS A 466 -22.73 -12.59 -47.91
C HIS A 466 -22.62 -14.06 -47.50
N TYR A 467 -21.46 -14.42 -46.95
CA TYR A 467 -21.22 -15.67 -46.25
C TYR A 467 -21.47 -15.50 -44.74
N LEU A 468 -21.92 -16.58 -44.08
CA LEU A 468 -22.07 -16.64 -42.63
C LEU A 468 -20.72 -16.54 -41.91
N GLY A 469 -19.62 -16.86 -42.62
CA GLY A 469 -18.27 -16.53 -42.19
C GLY A 469 -17.19 -17.08 -43.13
N ARG A 470 -15.94 -16.84 -42.72
CA ARG A 470 -14.75 -17.42 -43.31
C ARG A 470 -13.75 -17.92 -42.27
N ALA A 471 -12.94 -18.90 -42.65
CA ALA A 471 -11.94 -19.44 -41.75
C ALA A 471 -10.78 -18.46 -41.53
N TRP A 472 -10.50 -18.13 -40.27
CA TRP A 472 -9.31 -17.36 -39.86
C TRP A 472 -8.23 -18.27 -39.24
N GLY A 473 -8.66 -19.30 -38.48
CA GLY A 473 -7.80 -20.37 -37.97
C GLY A 473 -8.11 -21.74 -38.61
N PRO A 474 -7.17 -22.69 -38.62
CA PRO A 474 -7.32 -23.99 -39.29
C PRO A 474 -8.40 -24.92 -38.71
N TYR A 475 -8.99 -24.60 -37.55
CA TYR A 475 -10.09 -25.34 -36.93
C TYR A 475 -11.27 -24.43 -36.59
N SER A 476 -11.48 -23.33 -37.32
CA SER A 476 -12.58 -22.36 -37.15
C SER A 476 -13.92 -23.01 -36.81
N ARG A 477 -14.58 -22.54 -35.74
CA ARG A 477 -15.88 -23.07 -35.28
C ARG A 477 -16.92 -21.96 -35.11
N VAL A 478 -17.97 -22.02 -35.93
CA VAL A 478 -19.15 -21.16 -35.84
C VAL A 478 -20.41 -22.03 -35.99
N ILE A 479 -21.44 -21.76 -35.19
CA ILE A 479 -22.72 -22.50 -35.17
C ILE A 479 -23.87 -21.50 -35.24
N PHE A 480 -24.85 -21.75 -36.12
CA PHE A 480 -26.12 -21.02 -36.19
C PHE A 480 -27.27 -21.98 -35.89
N HIS A 481 -28.15 -21.63 -34.95
CA HIS A 481 -29.17 -22.54 -34.39
C HIS A 481 -30.51 -21.82 -34.22
N HIS A 482 -31.52 -22.20 -35.01
CA HIS A 482 -32.82 -21.51 -35.10
C HIS A 482 -32.72 -20.01 -35.48
N THR A 483 -31.60 -19.59 -36.08
CA THR A 483 -31.42 -18.22 -36.60
C THR A 483 -32.11 -18.06 -37.95
N ILE A 484 -32.88 -16.98 -38.11
CA ILE A 484 -33.53 -16.64 -39.38
C ILE A 484 -32.47 -16.09 -40.34
N LEU A 485 -32.36 -16.69 -41.54
CA LEU A 485 -31.43 -16.27 -42.59
C LEU A 485 -32.20 -15.62 -43.74
N SER A 486 -31.72 -14.47 -44.24
CA SER A 486 -32.31 -13.80 -45.41
C SER A 486 -31.81 -14.38 -46.74
N THR A 487 -32.47 -13.99 -47.83
CA THR A 487 -32.21 -14.46 -49.21
C THR A 487 -30.83 -14.09 -49.79
N GLU A 488 -30.09 -13.22 -49.09
CA GLU A 488 -28.79 -12.69 -49.51
C GLU A 488 -27.62 -13.55 -49.00
N VAL A 489 -27.89 -14.52 -48.12
CA VAL A 489 -26.91 -15.54 -47.71
C VAL A 489 -26.55 -16.42 -48.90
N VAL A 490 -25.25 -16.50 -49.21
CA VAL A 490 -24.73 -17.39 -50.27
C VAL A 490 -24.99 -18.85 -49.87
N PRO A 491 -25.59 -19.70 -50.74
CA PRO A 491 -25.98 -21.08 -50.36
C PRO A 491 -24.85 -22.00 -49.89
N LEU A 492 -23.60 -21.71 -50.25
CA LEU A 492 -22.40 -22.41 -49.75
C LEU A 492 -22.16 -22.16 -48.25
N GLY A 493 -22.72 -21.08 -47.69
CA GLY A 493 -22.74 -20.73 -46.26
C GLY A 493 -21.40 -20.24 -45.70
N TRP A 494 -20.31 -20.94 -45.99
CA TRP A 494 -18.97 -20.71 -45.46
C TRP A 494 -17.94 -20.47 -46.57
N PHE A 495 -16.81 -19.85 -46.25
CA PHE A 495 -15.69 -19.64 -47.16
C PHE A 495 -14.37 -20.09 -46.52
N ALA A 496 -13.73 -21.10 -47.11
CA ALA A 496 -12.53 -21.73 -46.55
C ALA A 496 -11.30 -20.81 -46.44
N TRP A 497 -11.26 -19.73 -47.23
CA TRP A 497 -10.09 -18.88 -47.43
C TRP A 497 -8.83 -19.74 -47.68
N ASP A 498 -7.73 -19.52 -46.94
CA ASP A 498 -6.45 -20.21 -47.14
C ASP A 498 -6.43 -21.67 -46.64
N TYR A 499 -7.57 -22.19 -46.13
CA TYR A 499 -7.71 -23.52 -45.53
C TYR A 499 -8.58 -24.50 -46.35
N LEU A 500 -8.80 -24.21 -47.63
CA LEU A 500 -9.59 -25.05 -48.56
C LEU A 500 -9.19 -26.53 -48.48
N GLY A 501 -10.18 -27.41 -48.29
CA GLY A 501 -9.97 -28.86 -48.19
C GLY A 501 -9.56 -29.37 -46.80
N LYS A 502 -9.50 -28.50 -45.78
CA LYS A 502 -9.41 -28.90 -44.36
C LYS A 502 -10.78 -28.91 -43.65
N GLU A 503 -11.83 -28.53 -44.37
CA GLU A 503 -13.21 -28.52 -43.90
C GLU A 503 -13.70 -29.94 -43.62
N ARG A 504 -14.00 -30.26 -42.35
CA ARG A 504 -14.40 -31.63 -41.96
C ARG A 504 -15.88 -31.93 -42.13
N GLU A 505 -16.76 -30.94 -42.01
CA GLU A 505 -18.20 -31.08 -42.20
C GLU A 505 -18.88 -29.70 -42.23
N ALA A 506 -19.92 -29.52 -43.07
CA ALA A 506 -20.74 -28.32 -43.13
C ALA A 506 -22.24 -28.71 -43.19
N SER A 507 -22.81 -29.01 -42.02
CA SER A 507 -24.13 -29.67 -41.91
C SER A 507 -25.29 -28.68 -41.72
N LEU A 508 -25.96 -28.30 -42.81
CA LEU A 508 -27.23 -27.55 -42.78
C LEU A 508 -28.42 -28.49 -42.44
N SER A 509 -28.57 -28.78 -41.14
CA SER A 509 -29.65 -29.64 -40.64
C SER A 509 -31.04 -28.96 -40.71
N ARG A 510 -31.81 -29.26 -41.77
CA ARG A 510 -33.28 -29.19 -41.69
C ARG A 510 -33.78 -30.39 -40.85
N GLN A 511 -34.71 -30.12 -39.93
CA GLN A 511 -34.98 -30.99 -38.78
C GLN A 511 -35.28 -32.46 -39.10
N ALA A 512 -34.46 -33.35 -38.52
CA ALA A 512 -34.87 -34.68 -38.07
C ALA A 512 -34.17 -34.96 -36.74
N ALA A 513 -34.90 -35.43 -35.72
CA ALA A 513 -34.39 -35.50 -34.34
C ALA A 513 -33.44 -36.69 -34.12
N SER A 514 -32.12 -36.44 -34.25
CA SER A 514 -31.06 -37.39 -33.86
C SER A 514 -30.24 -36.86 -32.69
N ARG A 515 -29.94 -37.73 -31.71
CA ARG A 515 -29.37 -37.35 -30.40
C ARG A 515 -27.85 -37.18 -30.41
N ILE A 516 -27.34 -36.08 -30.99
CA ILE A 516 -25.94 -35.69 -30.82
C ILE A 516 -25.73 -35.12 -29.40
N ARG A 517 -25.11 -35.90 -28.50
CA ARG A 517 -24.86 -35.49 -27.11
C ARG A 517 -23.63 -34.58 -26.98
N TYR A 518 -23.79 -33.27 -27.15
CA TYR A 518 -22.80 -32.31 -26.65
C TYR A 518 -23.09 -31.93 -25.19
N ARG A 519 -22.14 -32.20 -24.29
CA ARG A 519 -22.23 -31.90 -22.86
C ARG A 519 -21.86 -30.43 -22.57
N PHE A 520 -22.75 -29.51 -22.96
CA PHE A 520 -22.67 -28.11 -22.48
C PHE A 520 -23.43 -27.96 -21.16
N SER A 521 -22.75 -27.47 -20.12
CA SER A 521 -23.36 -27.18 -18.81
C SER A 521 -24.04 -25.81 -18.85
N SER A 522 -25.27 -25.75 -19.36
CA SER A 522 -26.05 -24.50 -19.51
C SER A 522 -26.54 -23.90 -18.18
N SER A 523 -26.55 -24.65 -17.09
CA SER A 523 -27.18 -24.32 -15.81
C SER A 523 -26.41 -23.35 -14.89
N ARG A 524 -25.59 -22.45 -15.45
CA ARG A 524 -24.88 -21.39 -14.68
C ARG A 524 -24.79 -20.02 -15.38
N TRP A 525 -25.68 -19.75 -16.33
CA TRP A 525 -25.86 -18.41 -16.90
C TRP A 525 -27.20 -17.82 -16.43
N LEU A 526 -27.11 -16.73 -15.65
CA LEU A 526 -28.16 -15.74 -15.33
C LEU A 526 -29.58 -16.28 -15.06
N ASN A 527 -29.93 -16.47 -13.78
CA ASN A 527 -31.31 -16.69 -13.37
C ASN A 527 -31.96 -15.34 -13.00
N LEU A 528 -32.48 -14.63 -14.01
CA LEU A 528 -33.25 -13.39 -13.87
C LEU A 528 -34.57 -13.54 -14.65
N ASN A 529 -35.68 -13.76 -13.94
CA ASN A 529 -37.02 -13.82 -14.54
C ASN A 529 -37.92 -12.77 -13.88
N LEU A 530 -38.08 -11.65 -14.57
CA LEU A 530 -39.17 -10.69 -14.34
C LEU A 530 -40.35 -11.09 -15.22
N ASN A 531 -41.42 -11.60 -14.62
CA ASN A 531 -42.81 -11.14 -14.78
C ASN A 531 -43.83 -12.14 -14.22
N SER A 532 -44.85 -11.61 -13.55
CA SER A 532 -46.09 -12.32 -13.16
C SER A 532 -47.17 -12.05 -14.23
N PRO A 533 -48.21 -12.89 -14.36
CA PRO A 533 -49.46 -12.57 -13.66
C PRO A 533 -50.21 -13.76 -13.00
N TYR A 534 -50.75 -13.49 -11.81
CA TYR A 534 -51.96 -14.06 -11.18
C TYR A 534 -52.39 -15.53 -11.46
N THR A 535 -52.29 -16.40 -10.45
CA THR A 535 -53.45 -17.02 -9.73
C THR A 535 -52.98 -17.81 -8.48
N PHE A 536 -53.90 -18.23 -7.60
CA PHE A 536 -53.61 -18.79 -6.26
C PHE A 536 -53.54 -20.34 -6.20
N PRO A 537 -53.00 -20.97 -5.11
CA PRO A 537 -52.46 -22.34 -5.09
C PRO A 537 -53.38 -23.38 -4.38
N PRO A 538 -52.93 -24.65 -4.12
CA PRO A 538 -52.16 -25.00 -2.89
C PRO A 538 -51.03 -26.08 -3.04
N HIS A 539 -50.42 -26.49 -1.92
CA HIS A 539 -49.23 -27.37 -1.71
C HIS A 539 -49.57 -28.90 -1.54
N PRO A 540 -48.73 -29.84 -1.00
CA PRO A 540 -47.23 -30.00 -0.82
C PRO A 540 -46.63 -31.42 -1.13
N HIS A 541 -45.31 -31.61 -0.84
CA HIS A 541 -44.56 -32.82 -0.36
C HIS A 541 -43.71 -33.79 -1.26
N HIS A 542 -42.46 -33.99 -0.79
CA HIS A 542 -41.53 -35.16 -0.70
C HIS A 542 -40.97 -36.03 -1.87
N SER A 543 -39.69 -35.75 -2.17
CA SER A 543 -38.50 -36.66 -2.17
C SER A 543 -38.34 -37.95 -3.03
N PHE A 544 -37.31 -37.90 -3.90
CA PHE A 544 -36.30 -38.94 -4.19
C PHE A 544 -36.69 -40.44 -4.33
N LYS A 545 -36.70 -40.93 -5.59
CA LYS A 545 -35.73 -41.96 -6.06
C LYS A 545 -35.69 -42.08 -7.58
N SER A 546 -34.75 -42.86 -8.10
CA SER A 546 -34.38 -42.93 -9.53
C SER A 546 -34.92 -44.17 -10.26
N ARG A 547 -35.45 -43.99 -11.48
CA ARG A 547 -35.19 -44.80 -12.72
C ARG A 547 -36.00 -44.24 -13.90
N CYS A 548 -35.76 -44.74 -15.12
CA CYS A 548 -36.35 -44.23 -16.37
C CYS A 548 -37.58 -45.02 -16.82
N SER A 549 -38.60 -44.35 -17.37
CA SER A 549 -39.29 -44.74 -18.63
C SER A 549 -40.21 -43.61 -19.14
N ILE A 550 -40.90 -43.83 -20.26
CA ILE A 550 -41.84 -42.94 -20.96
C ILE A 550 -43.20 -43.65 -21.08
N THR A 551 -44.33 -42.94 -20.85
CA THR A 551 -45.60 -42.96 -21.64
C THR A 551 -46.67 -42.04 -21.01
N ASP A 552 -47.72 -41.72 -21.77
CA ASP A 552 -48.75 -40.68 -21.50
C ASP A 552 -50.02 -41.15 -20.74
N VAL A 553 -50.94 -40.19 -20.50
CA VAL A 553 -52.41 -40.29 -20.27
C VAL A 553 -52.99 -40.30 -18.82
N GLN A 554 -53.43 -39.11 -18.39
CA GLN A 554 -54.66 -38.68 -17.63
C GLN A 554 -55.34 -39.44 -16.44
N PHE A 555 -55.67 -38.62 -15.41
CA PHE A 555 -56.85 -38.59 -14.50
C PHE A 555 -57.20 -39.74 -13.51
N SER A 556 -57.13 -39.48 -12.18
CA SER A 556 -58.29 -39.06 -11.31
C SER A 556 -58.19 -39.37 -9.77
N HIS A 557 -58.76 -38.47 -8.95
CA HIS A 557 -59.42 -38.61 -7.61
C HIS A 557 -58.75 -39.18 -6.29
N VAL A 558 -58.87 -38.37 -5.20
CA VAL A 558 -59.47 -38.68 -3.85
C VAL A 558 -58.62 -39.20 -2.63
N THR A 559 -58.47 -38.32 -1.60
CA THR A 559 -58.46 -38.50 -0.09
C THR A 559 -57.46 -39.46 0.63
N THR A 560 -57.09 -39.40 1.93
CA THR A 560 -57.26 -38.47 3.11
C THR A 560 -56.24 -38.78 4.26
N GLU A 561 -56.07 -37.84 5.21
CA GLU A 561 -55.91 -37.99 6.70
C GLU A 561 -54.66 -38.58 7.46
N ASN A 562 -54.17 -37.75 8.40
CA ASN A 562 -53.91 -37.95 9.86
C ASN A 562 -52.62 -38.53 10.52
N GLU A 563 -52.39 -38.01 11.76
CA GLU A 563 -51.62 -38.48 12.95
C GLU A 563 -50.06 -38.62 12.89
N VAL A 564 -49.16 -38.01 13.73
CA VAL A 564 -49.15 -37.35 15.09
C VAL A 564 -49.20 -38.36 16.28
N PRO A 565 -48.41 -38.27 17.40
CA PRO A 565 -47.25 -37.42 17.84
C PRO A 565 -46.04 -38.20 18.49
N GLU A 566 -45.24 -37.51 19.34
CA GLU A 566 -44.49 -37.99 20.55
C GLU A 566 -43.14 -38.79 20.42
N ASP A 567 -42.10 -38.60 21.25
CA ASP A 567 -41.77 -37.53 22.24
C ASP A 567 -40.28 -37.51 22.71
N ILE A 568 -39.84 -36.46 23.45
CA ILE A 568 -38.82 -36.39 24.56
C ILE A 568 -37.38 -36.99 24.38
N SER A 569 -36.26 -36.40 24.87
CA SER A 569 -35.95 -35.05 25.40
C SER A 569 -34.43 -34.74 25.44
N ALA A 570 -34.12 -33.46 25.67
CA ALA A 570 -32.84 -32.77 25.65
C ALA A 570 -31.78 -33.12 26.73
N THR A 571 -30.55 -32.62 26.53
CA THR A 571 -29.68 -32.12 27.63
C THR A 571 -28.79 -30.98 27.10
N GLU A 572 -28.64 -29.88 27.83
CA GLU A 572 -27.91 -28.67 27.41
C GLU A 572 -26.59 -28.46 28.19
N ILE A 573 -25.63 -27.75 27.58
CA ILE A 573 -24.58 -27.01 28.29
C ILE A 573 -24.36 -25.65 27.62
N ALA A 574 -24.58 -24.56 28.36
CA ALA A 574 -24.14 -23.19 28.05
C ALA A 574 -22.94 -22.83 28.96
N CYS A 575 -22.25 -21.69 28.91
CA CYS A 575 -22.39 -20.41 28.18
C CYS A 575 -20.96 -19.77 28.11
N CYS A 576 -20.65 -18.48 27.93
CA CYS A 576 -21.34 -17.21 27.67
C CYS A 576 -20.28 -16.14 27.31
N CYS A 577 -20.57 -15.15 26.45
CA CYS A 577 -19.80 -13.90 26.42
C CYS A 577 -20.54 -12.74 25.73
N ALA A 578 -21.12 -11.79 26.48
CA ALA A 578 -21.71 -10.56 25.94
C ALA A 578 -21.87 -9.43 26.98
N THR A 579 -21.28 -8.27 26.70
CA THR A 579 -21.64 -6.92 27.22
C THR A 579 -21.20 -5.91 26.15
N ALA A 580 -21.97 -4.94 25.62
CA ALA A 580 -23.11 -4.12 26.07
C ALA A 580 -22.69 -2.69 26.51
N THR A 581 -22.99 -1.70 25.66
CA THR A 581 -22.89 -0.25 25.90
C THR A 581 -24.09 0.47 25.27
N PRO A 582 -24.49 1.67 25.75
CA PRO A 582 -25.91 2.01 25.84
C PRO A 582 -26.54 2.71 24.63
N ILE A 583 -27.87 2.59 24.54
CA ILE A 583 -28.75 3.34 23.64
C ILE A 583 -29.37 4.53 24.39
N VAL A 584 -29.44 5.70 23.76
CA VAL A 584 -30.28 6.82 24.19
C VAL A 584 -31.38 7.04 23.16
N GLN A 585 -32.63 6.90 23.57
CA GLN A 585 -33.79 7.19 22.73
C GLN A 585 -34.13 8.69 22.77
N LEU A 586 -34.60 9.23 21.63
CA LEU A 586 -35.58 10.32 21.60
C LEU A 586 -36.69 9.94 20.62
N LYS A 587 -37.94 10.19 21.02
CA LYS A 587 -39.14 9.76 20.31
C LYS A 587 -39.58 10.75 19.22
N THR A 588 -40.21 10.21 18.18
CA THR A 588 -41.50 10.74 17.70
C THR A 588 -42.43 9.55 17.51
N ASP A 589 -43.42 9.39 18.41
CA ASP A 589 -44.51 8.44 18.19
C ASP A 589 -45.50 9.02 17.18
N ILE A 590 -45.94 8.21 16.22
CA ILE A 590 -47.33 8.09 15.71
C ILE A 590 -47.32 6.94 14.68
N LEU A 591 -47.67 5.75 15.20
CA LEU A 591 -48.82 4.91 14.81
C LEU A 591 -49.15 4.77 13.30
N GLU A 592 -49.52 3.61 12.75
CA GLU A 592 -49.55 2.16 13.14
C GLU A 592 -50.15 1.42 11.91
N THR A 593 -49.93 0.15 11.55
CA THR A 593 -48.99 -0.99 11.85
C THR A 593 -49.08 -1.91 10.58
N GLU A 594 -48.13 -2.75 10.12
CA GLU A 594 -47.32 -3.84 10.73
C GLU A 594 -48.19 -5.02 11.26
N PRO A 595 -47.86 -6.30 10.96
CA PRO A 595 -46.70 -6.91 11.61
C PRO A 595 -45.82 -7.87 10.76
N LEU A 596 -44.53 -7.59 10.85
CA LEU A 596 -43.36 -8.47 10.94
C LEU A 596 -43.58 -9.96 11.29
N SER A 597 -42.76 -10.84 10.70
CA SER A 597 -41.93 -11.85 11.42
C SER A 597 -41.20 -12.80 10.44
N ILE A 598 -40.01 -13.36 10.71
CA ILE A 598 -38.94 -13.03 11.68
C ILE A 598 -37.59 -13.51 11.08
N LEU A 599 -36.45 -13.05 11.63
CA LEU A 599 -35.12 -13.41 11.14
C LEU A 599 -34.68 -14.84 11.48
N THR A 600 -33.97 -15.46 10.54
CA THR A 600 -32.62 -16.04 10.77
C THR A 600 -31.71 -15.39 9.72
N GLY A 601 -30.41 -15.15 9.88
CA GLY A 601 -29.40 -15.57 10.85
C GLY A 601 -28.06 -15.48 10.10
N ASP A 602 -27.01 -14.96 10.72
CA ASP A 602 -25.60 -14.96 10.25
C ASP A 602 -25.18 -14.16 9.00
N THR A 603 -26.08 -13.70 8.11
CA THR A 603 -25.68 -13.13 6.79
C THR A 603 -25.09 -11.71 6.77
N TYR A 604 -25.02 -10.99 7.89
CA TYR A 604 -24.61 -9.56 7.89
C TYR A 604 -23.08 -9.31 7.92
N VAL A 605 -22.27 -10.30 8.29
CA VAL A 605 -20.80 -10.11 8.47
C VAL A 605 -20.03 -10.23 7.15
N ASP A 606 -20.34 -11.23 6.31
CA ASP A 606 -19.62 -11.48 5.04
C ASP A 606 -19.82 -10.36 4.00
N SER A 607 -20.99 -9.69 4.01
CA SER A 607 -21.29 -8.58 3.11
C SER A 607 -20.37 -7.36 3.34
N LEU A 608 -19.82 -7.21 4.56
CA LEU A 608 -18.92 -6.11 4.91
C LEU A 608 -17.47 -6.37 4.49
N LEU A 609 -17.08 -7.63 4.29
CA LEU A 609 -15.72 -8.03 3.91
C LEU A 609 -15.51 -8.10 2.39
N THR A 610 -16.58 -8.33 1.62
CA THR A 610 -16.54 -8.43 0.15
C THR A 610 -16.57 -7.08 -0.59
N THR A 611 -16.68 -5.97 0.15
CA THR A 611 -16.81 -4.61 -0.40
C THR A 611 -15.58 -3.71 -0.24
N LEU A 612 -14.46 -4.25 0.26
CA LEU A 612 -13.20 -3.51 0.41
C LEU A 612 -12.52 -3.26 -0.96
N PRO A 613 -12.05 -2.03 -1.24
CA PRO A 613 -11.50 -1.67 -2.55
C PRO A 613 -10.11 -2.28 -2.77
N VAL A 614 -9.91 -2.93 -3.92
CA VAL A 614 -8.58 -3.38 -4.37
C VAL A 614 -7.78 -2.15 -4.81
N LEU A 615 -6.83 -1.75 -3.97
CA LEU A 615 -5.91 -0.64 -4.19
C LEU A 615 -5.08 -0.83 -5.47
N SER A 616 -4.76 0.26 -6.18
CA SER A 616 -3.87 0.22 -7.35
C SER A 616 -2.44 -0.19 -6.98
N GLU A 617 -1.60 -0.58 -7.93
CA GLU A 617 -0.23 -1.06 -7.63
C GLU A 617 0.64 0.00 -6.91
N GLU A 618 0.39 1.29 -7.16
CA GLU A 618 1.07 2.41 -6.50
C GLU A 618 0.52 2.64 -5.07
N GLU A 619 -0.79 2.51 -4.88
CA GLU A 619 -1.44 2.53 -3.56
C GLU A 619 -1.12 1.28 -2.73
N GLN A 620 -0.93 0.11 -3.36
CA GLN A 620 -0.44 -1.10 -2.72
C GLN A 620 1.01 -0.93 -2.26
N LYS A 621 1.88 -0.30 -3.07
CA LYS A 621 3.25 0.04 -2.64
C LYS A 621 3.26 1.09 -1.53
N ALA A 622 2.32 2.03 -1.51
CA ALA A 622 2.14 2.99 -0.42
C ALA A 622 1.58 2.32 0.86
N LEU A 623 0.58 1.45 0.75
CA LEU A 623 0.00 0.72 1.89
C LEU A 623 0.97 -0.31 2.45
N ALA A 624 1.69 -1.04 1.60
CA ALA A 624 2.73 -1.98 2.02
C ALA A 624 3.96 -1.30 2.62
N ALA A 625 4.16 0.00 2.37
CA ALA A 625 5.14 0.86 3.04
C ALA A 625 4.59 1.53 4.31
N THR A 626 3.28 1.56 4.49
CA THR A 626 2.62 2.12 5.69
C THR A 626 2.49 1.02 6.76
N PRO A 627 2.90 1.24 8.01
CA PRO A 627 2.67 0.29 9.09
C PRO A 627 1.18 -0.05 9.31
N ALA A 628 0.89 -1.21 9.89
CA ALA A 628 -0.46 -1.56 10.34
C ALA A 628 -0.94 -0.66 11.49
N HIS A 629 -0.06 -0.39 12.46
CA HIS A 629 -0.35 0.43 13.64
C HIS A 629 0.70 1.53 13.80
N PRO A 630 0.68 2.60 12.98
CA PRO A 630 1.75 3.61 12.96
C PRO A 630 1.93 4.32 14.30
N GLU A 631 0.85 4.73 14.98
CA GLU A 631 0.92 5.39 16.29
C GLU A 631 1.48 4.48 17.39
N GLY A 632 1.04 3.22 17.43
CA GLY A 632 1.61 2.20 18.31
C GLY A 632 3.09 1.94 18.02
N LEU A 633 3.48 1.91 16.74
CA LEU A 633 4.88 1.72 16.32
C LEU A 633 5.78 2.91 16.71
N TYR A 634 5.28 4.16 16.68
CA TYR A 634 6.02 5.32 17.20
C TYR A 634 6.17 5.29 18.73
N ALA A 635 5.14 4.88 19.48
CA ALA A 635 5.25 4.68 20.93
C ALA A 635 6.22 3.53 21.28
N PHE A 636 6.23 2.47 20.46
CA PHE A 636 7.16 1.35 20.58
C PHE A 636 8.61 1.81 20.35
N TYR A 637 8.88 2.63 19.33
CA TYR A 637 10.20 3.23 19.12
C TYR A 637 10.66 4.10 20.30
N ALA A 638 9.75 4.86 20.92
CA ALA A 638 10.07 5.63 22.13
C ALA A 638 10.42 4.71 23.31
N SER A 639 9.77 3.55 23.43
CA SER A 639 10.12 2.52 24.41
C SER A 639 11.50 1.92 24.12
N CYS A 640 11.78 1.53 22.86
CA CYS A 640 13.09 0.99 22.47
C CYS A 640 14.21 2.01 22.74
N LEU A 641 14.00 3.29 22.42
CA LEU A 641 14.95 4.37 22.68
C LEU A 641 15.28 4.51 24.19
N ALA A 642 14.27 4.43 25.05
CA ALA A 642 14.45 4.54 26.50
C ALA A 642 15.11 3.29 27.11
N GLY A 643 14.79 2.09 26.61
CA GLY A 643 15.41 0.84 27.03
C GLY A 643 16.87 0.73 26.59
N ASN A 644 17.14 0.79 25.28
CA ASN A 644 18.47 0.65 24.73
C ASN A 644 19.45 1.71 25.24
N LEU A 645 19.01 2.96 25.51
CA LEU A 645 19.90 3.98 26.09
C LEU A 645 20.40 3.59 27.49
N VAL A 646 19.54 2.96 28.31
CA VAL A 646 19.90 2.49 29.65
C VAL A 646 20.75 1.22 29.58
N GLU A 647 20.38 0.26 28.73
CA GLU A 647 21.17 -0.96 28.54
C GLU A 647 22.57 -0.65 28.00
N GLN A 648 22.70 0.20 26.98
CA GLN A 648 24.01 0.57 26.43
C GLN A 648 24.84 1.37 27.45
N LEU A 649 24.26 2.23 28.28
CA LEU A 649 24.99 2.88 29.39
C LEU A 649 25.45 1.86 30.44
N TRP A 650 24.60 0.88 30.79
CA TRP A 650 24.92 -0.20 31.72
C TRP A 650 26.05 -1.11 31.21
N ASN A 651 26.03 -1.43 29.91
CA ASN A 651 27.01 -2.27 29.22
C ASN A 651 28.46 -1.78 29.37
N PHE A 652 28.69 -0.47 29.47
CA PHE A 652 30.03 0.08 29.73
C PHE A 652 30.30 0.32 31.23
N ALA A 653 29.27 0.55 32.03
CA ALA A 653 29.41 0.83 33.46
C ALA A 653 29.85 -0.40 34.28
N TRP A 654 29.18 -1.56 34.13
CA TRP A 654 29.45 -2.71 35.00
C TRP A 654 30.83 -3.34 34.78
N PRO A 655 31.38 -3.51 33.55
CA PRO A 655 32.70 -4.12 33.37
C PRO A 655 33.81 -3.19 33.89
N SER A 656 33.68 -1.88 33.66
CA SER A 656 34.62 -0.87 34.12
C SER A 656 34.67 -0.78 35.65
N ALA A 657 33.53 -0.95 36.33
CA ALA A 657 33.49 -0.99 37.78
C ALA A 657 34.10 -2.29 38.34
N ILE A 658 33.84 -3.45 37.75
CA ILE A 658 34.49 -4.71 38.18
C ILE A 658 36.01 -4.67 37.93
N ALA A 659 36.48 -4.03 36.86
CA ALA A 659 37.90 -3.89 36.55
C ALA A 659 38.70 -3.06 37.58
N LEU A 660 38.04 -2.28 38.45
CA LEU A 660 38.70 -1.63 39.58
C LEU A 660 38.94 -2.56 40.78
N LEU A 661 38.16 -3.62 40.94
CA LEU A 661 38.24 -4.50 42.13
C LEU A 661 39.53 -5.33 42.18
N HIS A 662 40.14 -5.61 41.02
CA HIS A 662 41.43 -6.28 40.93
C HIS A 662 42.10 -5.95 39.58
N PRO A 663 43.43 -5.76 39.51
CA PRO A 663 44.18 -5.52 38.26
C PRO A 663 44.29 -6.74 37.32
N SER A 664 43.30 -7.65 37.34
CA SER A 664 43.21 -8.80 36.43
C SER A 664 41.84 -8.78 35.76
N LEU A 665 41.81 -9.02 34.45
CA LEU A 665 40.56 -9.13 33.68
C LEU A 665 39.77 -10.41 33.99
N LEU A 666 40.33 -11.34 34.78
CA LEU A 666 39.75 -12.64 35.09
C LEU A 666 38.30 -12.56 35.64
N PRO A 667 37.93 -11.68 36.59
CA PRO A 667 36.55 -11.61 37.08
C PRO A 667 35.56 -11.16 35.99
N VAL A 668 35.97 -10.23 35.11
CA VAL A 668 35.14 -9.76 33.97
C VAL A 668 34.99 -10.88 32.92
N ALA A 669 36.06 -11.62 32.64
CA ALA A 669 36.02 -12.76 31.73
C ALA A 669 35.14 -13.91 32.27
N VAL A 670 35.22 -14.21 33.57
CA VAL A 670 34.36 -15.21 34.25
C VAL A 670 32.89 -14.81 34.17
N MET A 671 32.55 -13.54 34.45
CA MET A 671 31.20 -13.00 34.24
C MET A 671 30.72 -13.20 32.79
N GLY A 672 31.54 -12.78 31.81
CA GLY A 672 31.22 -12.92 30.38
C GLY A 672 31.01 -14.36 29.93
N PHE A 673 31.81 -15.30 30.44
CA PHE A 673 31.66 -16.72 30.13
C PHE A 673 30.37 -17.32 30.70
N PHE A 674 30.07 -17.09 31.99
CA PHE A 674 28.87 -17.64 32.62
C PHE A 674 27.57 -17.03 32.07
N THR A 675 27.56 -15.75 31.68
CA THR A 675 26.38 -15.16 31.03
C THR A 675 26.10 -15.80 29.66
N LYS A 676 27.12 -16.04 28.83
CA LYS A 676 26.96 -16.77 27.55
C LYS A 676 26.51 -18.23 27.78
N LEU A 677 27.04 -18.92 28.79
CA LEU A 677 26.60 -20.27 29.16
C LEU A 677 25.10 -20.30 29.53
N VAL A 678 24.63 -19.32 30.31
CA VAL A 678 23.21 -19.21 30.70
C VAL A 678 22.32 -18.80 29.53
N ILE A 679 22.80 -18.02 28.56
CA ILE A 679 22.06 -17.79 27.30
C ILE A 679 21.89 -19.11 26.52
N ILE A 680 22.96 -19.89 26.34
CA ILE A 680 22.95 -21.16 25.57
C ILE A 680 21.93 -22.17 26.13
N VAL A 681 21.77 -22.23 27.45
CA VAL A 681 20.85 -23.16 28.14
C VAL A 681 19.46 -22.55 28.36
N GLY A 682 19.40 -21.30 28.81
CA GLY A 682 18.17 -20.63 29.22
C GLY A 682 17.38 -20.00 28.08
N GLY A 683 18.02 -19.68 26.95
CA GLY A 683 17.40 -19.04 25.80
C GLY A 683 16.13 -19.75 25.32
N PRO A 684 16.20 -21.04 24.89
CA PRO A 684 15.04 -21.77 24.38
C PRO A 684 13.93 -21.94 25.44
N LEU A 685 14.30 -22.05 26.73
CA LEU A 685 13.35 -22.14 27.83
C LEU A 685 12.55 -20.85 27.99
N VAL A 686 13.23 -19.69 28.00
CA VAL A 686 12.57 -18.38 28.13
C VAL A 686 11.76 -18.06 26.86
N GLY A 687 12.27 -18.39 25.67
CA GLY A 687 11.52 -18.28 24.42
C GLY A 687 10.21 -19.08 24.42
N LYS A 688 10.25 -20.35 24.88
CA LYS A 688 9.04 -21.18 25.06
C LYS A 688 8.04 -20.55 26.04
N LEU A 689 8.51 -19.99 27.16
CA LEU A 689 7.65 -19.31 28.12
C LEU A 689 6.99 -18.07 27.50
N MET A 690 7.70 -17.29 26.68
CA MET A 690 7.20 -16.09 26.00
C MET A 690 6.32 -16.37 24.78
N ASP A 691 6.31 -17.60 24.25
CA ASP A 691 5.33 -18.03 23.25
C ASP A 691 4.05 -18.58 23.88
N ASN A 692 4.11 -19.05 25.13
CA ASN A 692 2.94 -19.47 25.91
C ASN A 692 2.28 -18.33 26.72
N SER A 693 2.98 -17.22 26.97
CA SER A 693 2.53 -16.16 27.90
C SER A 693 2.02 -14.89 27.19
N PRO A 694 1.08 -14.13 27.77
CA PRO A 694 0.54 -12.91 27.16
C PRO A 694 1.61 -11.82 27.03
N ARG A 695 1.69 -11.16 25.86
CA ARG A 695 2.85 -10.34 25.47
C ARG A 695 3.13 -9.18 26.42
N VAL A 696 2.13 -8.33 26.68
CA VAL A 696 2.32 -7.10 27.48
C VAL A 696 2.71 -7.41 28.92
N PRO A 697 2.03 -8.32 29.66
CA PRO A 697 2.49 -8.75 30.98
C PRO A 697 3.89 -9.39 30.97
N SER A 698 4.20 -10.23 29.98
CA SER A 698 5.52 -10.89 29.88
C SER A 698 6.65 -9.90 29.65
N HIS A 699 6.43 -8.91 28.77
CA HIS A 699 7.38 -7.83 28.50
C HIS A 699 7.62 -6.97 29.74
N ILE A 700 6.56 -6.59 30.47
CA ILE A 700 6.67 -5.85 31.73
C ILE A 700 7.42 -6.68 32.79
N PHE A 701 7.08 -7.96 32.95
CA PHE A 701 7.75 -8.86 33.88
C PHE A 701 9.25 -9.00 33.57
N LEU A 702 9.62 -9.22 32.31
CA LEU A 702 11.02 -9.31 31.90
C LEU A 702 11.79 -7.99 32.12
N ASN A 703 11.19 -6.83 31.86
CA ASN A 703 11.79 -5.52 32.17
C ASN A 703 12.03 -5.35 33.69
N VAL A 704 11.07 -5.74 34.52
CA VAL A 704 11.20 -5.69 35.99
C VAL A 704 12.29 -6.67 36.48
N VAL A 705 12.37 -7.87 35.90
CA VAL A 705 13.42 -8.85 36.21
C VAL A 705 14.81 -8.37 35.77
N GLN A 706 14.94 -7.81 34.57
CA GLN A 706 16.20 -7.22 34.08
C GLN A 706 16.66 -6.09 35.01
N ALA A 707 15.78 -5.13 35.31
CA ALA A 707 16.08 -4.01 36.21
C ALA A 707 16.46 -4.49 37.62
N ALA A 708 15.70 -5.43 38.21
CA ALA A 708 16.03 -5.99 39.53
C ALA A 708 17.41 -6.69 39.53
N ALA A 709 17.75 -7.43 38.47
CA ALA A 709 19.04 -8.10 38.32
C ALA A 709 20.20 -7.11 38.10
N GLN A 710 19.98 -6.05 37.32
CA GLN A 710 20.89 -4.92 37.15
C GLN A 710 21.14 -4.18 38.48
N LEU A 711 20.09 -3.90 39.27
CA LEU A 711 20.19 -3.23 40.57
C LEU A 711 20.90 -4.10 41.63
N LEU A 712 20.60 -5.41 41.65
CA LEU A 712 21.31 -6.37 42.49
C LEU A 712 22.80 -6.44 42.12
N SER A 713 23.11 -6.46 40.82
CA SER A 713 24.49 -6.41 40.32
C SER A 713 25.20 -5.12 40.75
N ALA A 714 24.54 -3.96 40.63
CA ALA A 714 25.07 -2.69 41.10
C ALA A 714 25.33 -2.69 42.62
N ALA A 715 24.40 -3.21 43.41
CA ALA A 715 24.55 -3.35 44.86
C ALA A 715 25.73 -4.26 45.24
N MET A 716 25.90 -5.40 44.58
CA MET A 716 27.03 -6.30 44.82
C MET A 716 28.38 -5.68 44.41
N ILE A 717 28.45 -4.96 43.28
CA ILE A 717 29.67 -4.25 42.87
C ILE A 717 30.00 -3.10 43.84
N ILE A 718 29.01 -2.34 44.31
CA ILE A 718 29.20 -1.29 45.32
C ILE A 718 29.68 -1.91 46.64
N HIS A 719 29.07 -3.01 47.09
CA HIS A 719 29.50 -3.73 48.29
C HIS A 719 30.94 -4.26 48.18
N ALA A 720 31.31 -4.80 47.01
CA ALA A 720 32.67 -5.25 46.76
C ALA A 720 33.72 -4.13 46.88
N HIS A 721 33.39 -2.88 46.54
CA HIS A 721 34.27 -1.73 46.77
C HIS A 721 34.32 -1.26 48.24
N THR A 722 33.39 -1.70 49.10
CA THR A 722 33.41 -1.41 50.54
C THR A 722 34.14 -2.47 51.39
N VAL A 723 34.51 -3.61 50.79
CA VAL A 723 35.22 -4.71 51.46
C VAL A 723 36.66 -4.75 50.94
N SER A 724 37.65 -4.72 51.84
CA SER A 724 39.06 -4.60 51.47
C SER A 724 39.52 -5.69 50.49
N PRO A 725 40.30 -5.33 49.45
CA PRO A 725 40.65 -6.25 48.37
C PRO A 725 41.57 -7.38 48.85
N ALA A 726 41.26 -8.59 48.40
CA ALA A 726 42.12 -9.76 48.49
C ALA A 726 42.39 -10.29 47.07
N SER A 727 43.35 -11.21 46.91
CA SER A 727 43.81 -11.73 45.61
C SER A 727 42.67 -12.20 44.68
N ALA A 728 42.84 -12.09 43.34
CA ALA A 728 41.83 -12.45 42.35
C ALA A 728 41.17 -13.83 42.57
N SER A 729 41.96 -14.87 42.87
CA SER A 729 41.44 -16.21 43.17
C SER A 729 40.54 -16.24 44.41
N SER A 730 40.82 -15.42 45.42
CA SER A 730 39.96 -15.25 46.59
C SER A 730 38.73 -14.37 46.36
N VAL A 731 38.72 -13.53 45.30
CA VAL A 731 37.53 -12.75 44.89
C VAL A 731 36.48 -13.66 44.27
N LEU A 732 36.89 -14.55 43.36
CA LEU A 732 35.99 -15.51 42.69
C LEU A 732 35.27 -16.44 43.67
N LEU A 733 35.87 -16.70 44.84
CA LEU A 733 35.35 -17.56 45.90
C LEU A 733 34.46 -16.81 46.93
N ARG A 734 34.21 -15.50 46.78
CA ARG A 734 33.32 -14.76 47.69
C ARG A 734 31.84 -15.01 47.36
N PRO A 735 30.95 -15.20 48.37
CA PRO A 735 29.52 -15.36 48.12
C PRO A 735 28.89 -14.22 47.32
N TRP A 736 29.30 -12.95 47.54
CA TRP A 736 28.80 -11.81 46.78
C TRP A 736 29.16 -11.89 45.29
N PHE A 737 30.29 -12.52 44.93
CA PHE A 737 30.70 -12.68 43.54
C PHE A 737 29.84 -13.74 42.84
N ALA A 738 29.50 -14.83 43.53
CA ALA A 738 28.54 -15.80 43.01
C ALA A 738 27.15 -15.19 42.79
N VAL A 739 26.67 -14.34 43.72
CA VAL A 739 25.42 -13.57 43.55
C VAL A 739 25.52 -12.61 42.35
N LEU A 740 26.65 -11.94 42.16
CA LEU A 740 26.89 -11.06 41.02
C LEU A 740 26.89 -11.81 39.68
N VAL A 741 27.52 -12.99 39.60
CA VAL A 741 27.48 -13.86 38.40
C VAL A 741 26.06 -14.29 38.07
N LEU A 742 25.27 -14.72 39.07
CA LEU A 742 23.88 -15.12 38.87
C LEU A 742 23.00 -13.94 38.45
N ALA A 743 23.17 -12.78 39.09
CA ALA A 743 22.44 -11.56 38.73
C ALA A 743 22.76 -11.11 37.29
N GLY A 744 24.05 -11.05 36.92
CA GLY A 744 24.47 -10.74 35.55
C GLY A 744 23.97 -11.76 34.51
N ALA A 745 23.87 -13.04 34.88
CA ALA A 745 23.34 -14.07 34.00
C ALA A 745 21.82 -13.93 33.76
N VAL A 746 21.05 -13.64 34.81
CA VAL A 746 19.61 -13.33 34.71
C VAL A 746 19.39 -12.06 33.89
N GLU A 747 20.21 -11.04 34.11
CA GLU A 747 20.19 -9.75 33.40
C GLU A 747 20.42 -9.90 31.89
N ARG A 748 21.44 -10.67 31.49
CA ARG A 748 21.71 -10.95 30.07
C ARG A 748 20.62 -11.81 29.44
N LEU A 749 20.09 -12.80 30.17
CA LEU A 749 19.03 -13.67 29.67
C LEU A 749 17.71 -12.91 29.46
N SER A 750 17.33 -12.01 30.37
CA SER A 750 16.13 -11.19 30.23
C SER A 750 16.29 -10.09 29.17
N GLY A 751 17.47 -9.48 29.02
CA GLY A 751 17.77 -8.56 27.92
C GLY A 751 17.66 -9.22 26.54
N VAL A 752 18.30 -10.39 26.35
CA VAL A 752 18.17 -11.19 25.11
C VAL A 752 16.72 -11.57 24.83
N ALA A 753 15.96 -11.96 25.84
CA ALA A 753 14.53 -12.27 25.72
C ALA A 753 13.72 -11.04 25.26
N LEU A 754 13.96 -9.87 25.85
CA LEU A 754 13.28 -8.63 25.47
C LEU A 754 13.62 -8.20 24.03
N GLY A 755 14.89 -8.24 23.64
CA GLY A 755 15.31 -7.96 22.27
C GLY A 755 14.63 -8.88 21.25
N VAL A 756 14.60 -10.18 21.51
CA VAL A 756 13.89 -11.15 20.63
C VAL A 756 12.39 -10.87 20.56
N ALA A 757 11.71 -10.54 21.68
CA ALA A 757 10.30 -10.16 21.63
C ALA A 757 10.06 -8.90 20.80
N MET A 758 10.89 -7.88 20.98
CA MET A 758 10.79 -6.62 20.24
C MET A 758 10.99 -6.84 18.74
N GLU A 759 12.07 -7.52 18.36
CA GLU A 759 12.48 -7.73 16.97
C GLU A 759 11.69 -8.80 16.22
N ARG A 760 11.26 -9.90 16.88
CA ARG A 760 10.75 -11.09 16.17
C ARG A 760 9.24 -11.31 16.31
N ASP A 761 8.59 -10.67 17.28
CA ASP A 761 7.14 -10.78 17.55
C ASP A 761 6.46 -9.39 17.44
N TRP A 762 6.90 -8.38 18.18
CA TRP A 762 6.20 -7.09 18.31
C TRP A 762 6.28 -6.23 17.05
N VAL A 763 7.47 -6.03 16.47
CA VAL A 763 7.61 -5.20 15.25
C VAL A 763 6.85 -5.81 14.07
N VAL A 764 6.76 -7.14 13.98
CA VAL A 764 6.03 -7.86 12.91
C VAL A 764 4.52 -7.59 13.01
N LEU A 765 3.97 -7.56 14.24
CA LEU A 765 2.56 -7.21 14.48
C LEU A 765 2.26 -5.73 14.22
N LEU A 766 3.14 -4.82 14.66
CA LEU A 766 2.93 -3.37 14.54
C LEU A 766 3.15 -2.87 13.10
N ALA A 767 4.10 -3.44 12.35
CA ALA A 767 4.29 -3.17 10.92
C ALA A 767 3.23 -3.89 10.05
N GLY A 768 2.84 -5.10 10.43
CA GLY A 768 1.83 -5.93 9.77
C GLY A 768 2.45 -7.08 8.96
N ILE A 769 1.98 -8.31 9.24
CA ILE A 769 2.53 -9.59 8.74
C ILE A 769 2.71 -9.61 7.20
N ASN A 770 1.78 -9.00 6.45
CA ASN A 770 1.81 -8.98 4.98
C ASN A 770 2.36 -7.66 4.39
N ARG A 771 3.18 -6.90 5.12
CA ARG A 771 3.71 -5.58 4.69
C ARG A 771 5.25 -5.54 4.72
N PRO A 772 5.94 -6.25 3.80
CA PRO A 772 7.40 -6.37 3.83
C PRO A 772 8.17 -5.05 3.67
N ILE A 773 7.59 -4.03 3.03
CA ILE A 773 8.25 -2.72 2.88
C ILE A 773 8.15 -1.92 4.19
N ALA A 774 7.01 -1.95 4.88
CA ALA A 774 6.83 -1.33 6.19
C ALA A 774 7.69 -2.03 7.26
N LEU A 775 7.76 -3.36 7.23
CA LEU A 775 8.62 -4.15 8.13
C LEU A 775 10.11 -3.86 7.89
N ALA A 776 10.57 -3.80 6.64
CA ALA A 776 11.93 -3.38 6.30
C ALA A 776 12.26 -1.98 6.83
N GLN A 777 11.32 -1.04 6.72
CA GLN A 777 11.48 0.32 7.25
C GLN A 777 11.46 0.34 8.78
N ALA A 778 10.64 -0.49 9.43
CA ALA A 778 10.54 -0.56 10.89
C ALA A 778 11.83 -1.11 11.52
N ASN A 779 12.34 -2.23 11.00
CA ASN A 779 13.65 -2.77 11.39
C ASN A 779 14.76 -1.72 11.14
N ALA A 780 14.70 -0.98 10.03
CA ALA A 780 15.69 0.05 9.72
C ALA A 780 15.61 1.27 10.66
N VAL A 781 14.50 1.49 11.35
CA VAL A 781 14.37 2.49 12.42
C VAL A 781 14.86 1.92 13.75
N LEU A 782 14.50 0.67 14.11
CA LEU A 782 15.01 0.00 15.30
C LEU A 782 16.55 -0.09 15.32
N ASN A 783 17.18 -0.54 14.22
CA ASN A 783 18.64 -0.60 14.13
C ASN A 783 19.29 0.78 14.16
N ARG A 784 18.62 1.86 13.73
CA ARG A 784 19.10 3.24 13.95
C ARG A 784 18.99 3.65 15.40
N ILE A 785 17.91 3.29 16.09
CA ILE A 785 17.72 3.61 17.51
C ILE A 785 18.82 2.94 18.34
N ASP A 786 19.08 1.64 18.13
CA ASP A 786 20.13 0.95 18.88
C ASP A 786 21.53 1.50 18.58
N LEU A 787 21.93 1.66 17.31
CA LEU A 787 23.24 2.22 16.95
C LEU A 787 23.41 3.67 17.45
N LEU A 788 22.34 4.46 17.52
CA LEU A 788 22.39 5.80 18.13
C LEU A 788 22.46 5.72 19.66
N CYS A 789 21.85 4.72 20.30
CA CYS A 789 22.00 4.45 21.73
C CYS A 789 23.39 3.90 22.09
N GLU A 790 24.04 3.11 21.22
CA GLU A 790 25.43 2.69 21.36
C GLU A 790 26.37 3.90 21.32
N ILE A 791 26.24 4.76 20.30
CA ILE A 791 27.04 6.00 20.17
C ILE A 791 26.77 6.98 21.32
N ALA A 792 25.51 7.12 21.75
CA ALA A 792 25.16 8.00 22.88
C ALA A 792 25.63 7.44 24.22
N GLY A 793 25.46 6.13 24.46
CA GLY A 793 25.84 5.43 25.68
C GLY A 793 27.35 5.40 25.90
N THR A 794 28.12 5.04 24.86
CA THR A 794 29.60 5.14 24.87
C THR A 794 30.07 6.56 25.17
N SER A 795 29.52 7.56 24.47
CA SER A 795 29.89 8.97 24.64
C SER A 795 29.53 9.51 26.03
N LEU A 796 28.33 9.22 26.53
CA LEU A 796 27.87 9.63 27.85
C LEU A 796 28.69 8.98 28.95
N PHE A 797 28.96 7.67 28.84
CA PHE A 797 29.81 6.94 29.78
C PHE A 797 31.23 7.51 29.83
N GLY A 798 31.85 7.75 28.66
CA GLY A 798 33.18 8.35 28.59
C GLY A 798 33.26 9.75 29.21
N ILE A 799 32.21 10.57 29.07
CA ILE A 799 32.11 11.88 29.72
C ILE A 799 31.96 11.73 31.24
N LEU A 800 31.11 10.82 31.71
CA LEU A 800 30.96 10.56 33.16
C LEU A 800 32.28 10.09 33.77
N LEU A 801 32.96 9.12 33.14
CA LEU A 801 34.25 8.57 33.56
C LEU A 801 35.38 9.62 33.55
N SER A 802 35.31 10.65 32.70
CA SER A 802 36.28 11.75 32.69
C SER A 802 36.19 12.70 33.90
N LYS A 803 35.12 12.61 34.69
CA LYS A 803 34.79 13.55 35.78
C LYS A 803 34.46 12.87 37.12
N TYR A 804 34.05 11.61 37.09
CA TYR A 804 33.59 10.82 38.23
C TYR A 804 34.22 9.43 38.21
N ASP A 805 34.38 8.82 39.38
CA ASP A 805 34.85 7.44 39.49
C ASP A 805 33.82 6.44 38.90
N PRO A 806 34.26 5.25 38.44
CA PRO A 806 33.37 4.19 37.94
C PRO A 806 32.24 3.78 38.88
N VAL A 807 32.39 3.87 40.21
CA VAL A 807 31.33 3.50 41.16
C VAL A 807 30.26 4.59 41.23
N THR A 808 30.64 5.86 41.12
CA THR A 808 29.71 6.99 40.92
C THR A 808 29.04 6.94 39.54
N CYS A 809 29.75 6.53 38.50
CA CYS A 809 29.16 6.27 37.18
C CYS A 809 28.13 5.13 37.22
N LEU A 810 28.42 4.05 37.96
CA LEU A 810 27.51 2.92 38.17
C LEU A 810 26.27 3.33 38.97
N LYS A 811 26.42 4.17 40.01
CA LYS A 811 25.29 4.78 40.74
C LYS A 811 24.41 5.64 39.83
N PHE A 812 25.01 6.41 38.91
CA PHE A 812 24.25 7.20 37.94
C PHE A 812 23.47 6.30 36.96
N ALA A 813 24.09 5.26 36.42
CA ALA A 813 23.41 4.28 35.57
C ALA A 813 22.25 3.58 36.31
N ALA A 814 22.46 3.20 37.57
CA ALA A 814 21.42 2.60 38.42
C ALA A 814 20.25 3.56 38.71
N GLY A 815 20.54 4.84 38.95
CA GLY A 815 19.51 5.89 39.11
C GLY A 815 18.72 6.16 37.83
N LEU A 816 19.39 6.18 36.67
CA LEU A 816 18.75 6.34 35.37
C LEU A 816 17.79 5.17 35.08
N MET A 817 18.22 3.95 35.37
CA MET A 817 17.41 2.74 35.21
C MET A 817 16.16 2.76 36.10
N MET A 818 16.29 3.11 37.39
CA MET A 818 15.17 3.29 38.33
C MET A 818 14.13 4.31 37.83
N TRP A 819 14.59 5.38 37.17
CA TRP A 819 13.70 6.39 36.59
C TRP A 819 13.11 5.99 35.24
N SER A 820 13.85 5.22 34.44
CA SER A 820 13.38 4.73 33.13
C SER A 820 12.33 3.62 33.24
N LEU A 821 12.39 2.73 34.23
CA LEU A 821 11.49 1.57 34.33
C LEU A 821 9.99 1.97 34.39
N PRO A 822 9.55 2.96 35.20
CA PRO A 822 8.18 3.47 35.14
C PRO A 822 7.79 4.07 33.78
N VAL A 823 8.75 4.72 33.09
CA VAL A 823 8.54 5.28 31.74
C VAL A 823 8.39 4.16 30.70
N MET A 824 9.23 3.12 30.76
CA MET A 824 9.16 1.92 29.93
C MET A 824 7.83 1.20 30.08
N ILE A 825 7.36 0.99 31.32
CA ILE A 825 6.05 0.39 31.60
C ILE A 825 4.93 1.26 31.02
N SER A 826 4.99 2.57 31.22
CA SER A 826 4.01 3.52 30.67
C SER A 826 3.98 3.54 29.14
N LEU A 827 5.14 3.51 28.49
CA LEU A 827 5.28 3.44 27.03
C LEU A 827 4.86 2.09 26.47
N THR A 828 5.05 0.99 27.21
CA THR A 828 4.55 -0.34 26.85
C THR A 828 3.01 -0.36 26.84
N TRP A 829 2.37 0.18 27.88
CA TRP A 829 0.91 0.35 27.93
C TRP A 829 0.38 1.29 26.84
N LEU A 830 1.08 2.40 26.58
CA LEU A 830 0.72 3.34 25.51
C LEU A 830 0.83 2.71 24.13
N THR A 831 1.90 1.94 23.88
CA THR A 831 2.12 1.16 22.64
C THR A 831 0.94 0.23 22.39
N ASN A 832 0.56 -0.57 23.38
CA ASN A 832 -0.56 -1.48 23.26
C ASN A 832 -1.89 -0.74 22.98
N LYS A 833 -2.17 0.33 23.74
CA LYS A 833 -3.36 1.17 23.59
C LYS A 833 -3.47 1.80 22.19
N LEU A 834 -2.38 2.36 21.66
CA LEU A 834 -2.32 2.94 20.31
C LEU A 834 -2.28 1.86 19.20
N SER A 835 -1.91 0.62 19.53
CA SER A 835 -2.04 -0.55 18.65
C SER A 835 -3.41 -1.24 18.71
N THR A 836 -4.43 -0.59 19.30
CA THR A 836 -5.80 -1.12 19.46
C THR A 836 -5.88 -2.50 20.13
N GLY A 837 -4.98 -2.79 21.08
CA GLY A 837 -4.96 -4.05 21.83
C GLY A 837 -4.41 -5.25 21.05
N VAL A 838 -3.72 -5.03 19.91
CA VAL A 838 -3.20 -6.13 19.08
C VAL A 838 -2.15 -6.99 19.81
N LEU A 839 -1.42 -6.43 20.77
CA LEU A 839 -0.44 -7.18 21.56
C LEU A 839 -1.08 -8.08 22.64
N ASP A 840 -2.30 -7.76 23.08
CA ASP A 840 -3.05 -8.57 24.07
C ASP A 840 -3.66 -9.86 23.46
N ARG A 841 -3.74 -9.95 22.14
CA ARG A 841 -4.29 -11.13 21.45
C ARG A 841 -3.45 -12.37 21.75
N ALA A 842 -4.08 -13.38 22.36
CA ALA A 842 -3.44 -14.64 22.70
C ALA A 842 -2.74 -15.28 21.48
N LYS A 843 -1.57 -15.87 21.70
CA LYS A 843 -0.91 -16.72 20.70
C LYS A 843 -1.78 -17.97 20.50
N CYS A 844 -2.21 -18.21 19.26
CA CYS A 844 -3.14 -19.29 18.96
C CYS A 844 -2.43 -20.64 19.13
N SER A 845 -2.74 -21.34 20.23
CA SER A 845 -2.12 -22.62 20.56
C SER A 845 -2.62 -23.72 19.65
N GLN A 846 -1.75 -24.25 18.78
CA GLN A 846 -1.99 -25.54 18.14
C GLN A 846 -1.50 -26.65 19.06
N THR A 847 -2.43 -27.52 19.47
CA THR A 847 -2.21 -28.82 20.12
C THR A 847 -1.28 -28.81 21.34
N GLY A 848 -1.88 -28.63 22.53
CA GLY A 848 -1.22 -28.88 23.80
C GLY A 848 -2.20 -28.71 24.96
N SER A 849 -2.79 -29.82 25.43
CA SER A 849 -3.52 -29.85 26.68
C SER A 849 -2.54 -29.66 27.85
N PHE A 850 -2.65 -28.53 28.54
CA PHE A 850 -2.13 -28.43 29.89
C PHE A 850 -3.14 -29.11 30.82
N ASP A 851 -2.78 -30.27 31.35
CA ASP A 851 -3.44 -30.79 32.56
C ASP A 851 -3.07 -29.88 33.74
N ASP A 852 -4.06 -29.46 34.53
CA ASP A 852 -3.87 -28.70 35.76
C ASP A 852 -3.26 -29.60 36.86
N GLY A 853 -1.94 -29.79 36.79
CA GLY A 853 -1.13 -30.46 37.79
C GLY A 853 -0.58 -29.49 38.86
N PRO A 854 -0.47 -29.90 40.13
CA PRO A 854 0.05 -29.04 41.20
C PRO A 854 1.55 -28.73 41.06
N LEU A 855 1.98 -27.73 41.85
CA LEU A 855 3.28 -27.06 41.88
C LEU A 855 4.51 -27.98 41.57
N PRO A 856 5.42 -27.57 40.66
CA PRO A 856 6.46 -28.47 40.14
C PRO A 856 7.63 -28.72 41.11
N ASP A 857 7.91 -29.99 41.39
CA ASP A 857 9.16 -30.44 42.01
C ASP A 857 10.40 -30.06 41.19
N ALA A 858 11.52 -29.81 41.87
CA ALA A 858 12.78 -29.38 41.26
C ALA A 858 13.33 -30.36 40.20
N ALA A 859 13.04 -31.67 40.33
CA ALA A 859 13.41 -32.68 39.33
C ALA A 859 12.66 -32.48 37.99
N ASN A 860 11.38 -32.06 38.05
CA ASN A 860 10.58 -31.80 36.86
C ASN A 860 11.04 -30.53 36.13
N PHE A 861 11.60 -29.54 36.83
CA PHE A 861 12.13 -28.32 36.21
C PHE A 861 13.31 -28.62 35.26
N VAL A 862 14.27 -29.45 35.69
CA VAL A 862 15.43 -29.82 34.85
C VAL A 862 15.00 -30.60 33.62
N ASN A 863 14.07 -31.55 33.77
CA ASN A 863 13.54 -32.33 32.65
C ASN A 863 12.74 -31.44 31.67
N THR A 864 11.91 -30.53 32.19
CA THR A 864 11.15 -29.55 31.39
C THR A 864 12.05 -28.60 30.63
N GLY A 865 13.16 -28.15 31.25
CA GLY A 865 14.19 -27.34 30.60
C GLY A 865 14.89 -28.09 29.47
N LEU A 866 15.28 -29.35 29.70
CA LEU A 866 15.91 -30.19 28.67
C LEU A 866 14.98 -30.45 27.48
N GLU A 867 13.69 -30.71 27.72
CA GLU A 867 12.70 -30.84 26.64
C GLU A 867 12.41 -29.51 25.93
N ALA A 868 12.47 -28.37 26.62
CA ALA A 868 12.38 -27.06 25.97
C ALA A 868 13.58 -26.79 25.04
N ILE A 869 14.80 -27.17 25.44
CA ILE A 869 16.01 -27.07 24.60
C ILE A 869 15.91 -28.01 23.40
N LYS A 870 15.55 -29.30 23.61
CA LYS A 870 15.34 -30.28 22.52
C LYS A 870 14.28 -29.80 21.52
N LEU A 871 13.18 -29.21 22.01
CA LEU A 871 12.13 -28.64 21.17
C LEU A 871 12.64 -27.44 20.37
N GLY A 872 13.28 -26.46 21.02
CA GLY A 872 13.83 -25.28 20.36
C GLY A 872 14.81 -25.64 19.24
N TRP A 873 15.77 -26.54 19.51
CA TRP A 873 16.72 -27.04 18.50
C TRP A 873 16.02 -27.79 17.35
N ARG A 874 15.02 -28.62 17.64
CA ARG A 874 14.25 -29.34 16.60
C ARG A 874 13.50 -28.37 15.69
N GLU A 875 12.75 -27.45 16.28
CA GLU A 875 11.97 -26.43 15.58
C GLU A 875 12.89 -25.51 14.74
N TYR A 876 14.02 -25.06 15.30
CA TYR A 876 15.02 -24.24 14.63
C TYR A 876 15.61 -24.94 13.40
N ILE A 877 16.04 -26.21 13.53
CA ILE A 877 16.59 -27.00 12.42
C ILE A 877 15.54 -27.28 11.32
N GLN A 878 14.26 -27.31 11.68
CA GLN A 878 13.15 -27.53 10.74
C GLN A 878 12.72 -26.27 9.96
N GLN A 879 13.27 -25.08 10.26
CA GLN A 879 12.84 -23.86 9.57
C GLN A 879 13.35 -23.78 8.11
N PRO A 880 12.50 -23.41 7.14
CA PRO A 880 12.90 -23.30 5.72
C PRO A 880 13.91 -22.17 5.47
N VAL A 881 14.08 -21.25 6.42
CA VAL A 881 15.05 -20.14 6.40
C VAL A 881 16.34 -20.42 7.18
N LEU A 882 16.55 -21.65 7.68
CA LEU A 882 17.74 -22.04 8.45
C LEU A 882 19.09 -21.60 7.84
N PRO A 883 19.35 -21.69 6.51
CA PRO A 883 20.63 -21.27 5.94
C PRO A 883 20.92 -19.77 6.09
N ALA A 884 19.90 -18.92 6.18
CA ALA A 884 20.07 -17.48 6.46
C ALA A 884 20.43 -17.24 7.94
N SER A 885 19.79 -17.97 8.85
CA SER A 885 20.12 -17.94 10.29
C SER A 885 21.54 -18.44 10.55
N LEU A 886 21.93 -19.58 9.94
CA LEU A 886 23.28 -20.11 10.07
C LEU A 886 24.35 -19.17 9.46
N ALA A 887 24.01 -18.39 8.43
CA ALA A 887 24.91 -17.37 7.90
C ALA A 887 25.12 -16.22 8.90
N TYR A 888 24.06 -15.78 9.61
CA TYR A 888 24.16 -14.82 10.72
C TYR A 888 24.99 -15.37 11.89
N VAL A 889 24.76 -16.62 12.32
CA VAL A 889 25.56 -17.32 13.34
C VAL A 889 27.05 -17.36 12.98
N LEU A 890 27.40 -17.57 11.71
CA LEU A 890 28.81 -17.56 11.25
C LEU A 890 29.46 -16.16 11.29
N LEU A 891 28.69 -15.07 11.29
CA LEU A 891 29.22 -13.72 11.52
C LEU A 891 29.59 -13.50 13.00
N PHE A 892 28.92 -14.14 13.95
CA PHE A 892 29.29 -14.10 15.38
C PHE A 892 30.60 -14.85 15.68
N PHE A 893 31.03 -15.74 14.79
CA PHE A 893 32.37 -16.34 14.84
C PHE A 893 33.49 -15.34 14.46
N ASN A 894 33.16 -14.21 13.83
CA ASN A 894 34.12 -13.14 13.51
C ASN A 894 34.32 -12.18 14.71
N VAL A 895 34.97 -12.68 15.75
CA VAL A 895 35.29 -11.93 16.99
C VAL A 895 36.56 -11.06 16.83
N VAL A 896 37.32 -11.21 15.73
CA VAL A 896 38.66 -10.60 15.56
C VAL A 896 38.69 -9.48 14.53
N LEU A 897 37.96 -9.60 13.41
CA LEU A 897 37.91 -8.55 12.37
C LEU A 897 36.69 -7.64 12.56
N THR A 898 36.44 -7.27 13.81
CA THR A 898 35.31 -6.45 14.28
C THR A 898 35.76 -5.48 15.38
N PRO A 899 35.06 -4.35 15.61
CA PRO A 899 35.29 -3.52 16.78
C PRO A 899 34.91 -4.32 18.04
N GLY A 900 35.89 -4.60 18.90
CA GLY A 900 35.72 -5.47 20.05
C GLY A 900 36.98 -5.53 20.93
N SER A 901 36.90 -6.29 22.01
CA SER A 901 37.98 -6.40 23.01
C SER A 901 39.31 -6.92 22.42
N LEU A 902 39.26 -7.90 21.52
CA LEU A 902 40.45 -8.50 20.91
C LEU A 902 41.16 -7.56 19.92
N MET A 903 40.39 -6.89 19.05
CA MET A 903 40.92 -5.83 18.18
C MET A 903 41.48 -4.68 19.02
N THR A 904 40.78 -4.27 20.09
CA THR A 904 41.25 -3.22 21.01
C THR A 904 42.58 -3.59 21.67
N ALA A 905 42.73 -4.83 22.14
CA ALA A 905 43.97 -5.34 22.72
C ALA A 905 45.13 -5.34 21.70
N PHE A 906 44.91 -5.87 20.50
CA PHE A 906 45.89 -5.87 19.40
C PHE A 906 46.36 -4.45 19.04
N LEU A 907 45.44 -3.51 18.89
CA LEU A 907 45.76 -2.12 18.54
C LEU A 907 46.50 -1.39 19.68
N THR A 908 46.15 -1.69 20.94
CA THR A 908 46.84 -1.17 22.14
C THR A 908 48.27 -1.72 22.22
N GLN A 909 48.47 -3.02 22.01
CA GLN A 909 49.79 -3.67 21.95
C GLN A 909 50.65 -3.18 20.78
N ARG A 910 50.03 -2.72 19.68
CA ARG A 910 50.69 -2.04 18.56
C ARG A 910 50.99 -0.55 18.82
N GLY A 911 50.72 -0.04 20.03
CA GLY A 911 51.07 1.32 20.43
C GLY A 911 50.20 2.42 19.80
N LEU A 912 48.97 2.11 19.38
CA LEU A 912 48.02 3.14 18.94
C LEU A 912 47.42 3.89 20.14
N ASN A 913 47.35 5.22 20.03
CA ASN A 913 46.71 6.07 21.03
C ASN A 913 45.24 5.64 21.23
N PRO A 914 44.73 5.56 22.48
CA PRO A 914 43.33 5.19 22.75
C PRO A 914 42.30 6.01 21.98
N SER A 915 42.57 7.30 21.72
CA SER A 915 41.72 8.17 20.90
C SER A 915 41.54 7.68 19.45
N VAL A 916 42.55 7.02 18.87
CA VAL A 916 42.48 6.43 17.51
C VAL A 916 41.66 5.14 17.53
N ILE A 917 41.79 4.34 18.59
CA ILE A 917 41.01 3.11 18.79
C ILE A 917 39.52 3.44 19.01
N GLY A 918 39.23 4.46 19.81
CA GLY A 918 37.88 5.01 19.98
C GLY A 918 37.31 5.58 18.67
N GLY A 919 38.12 6.31 17.90
CA GLY A 919 37.76 6.81 16.57
C GLY A 919 37.42 5.69 15.56
N PHE A 920 38.20 4.61 15.55
CA PHE A 920 37.93 3.41 14.75
C PHE A 920 36.58 2.77 15.12
N SER A 921 36.28 2.63 16.42
CA SER A 921 35.00 2.07 16.89
C SER A 921 33.81 2.97 16.54
N GLY A 922 33.93 4.28 16.73
CA GLY A 922 32.89 5.25 16.34
C GLY A 922 32.63 5.28 14.83
N LEU A 923 33.67 5.14 14.00
CA LEU A 923 33.52 5.00 12.54
C LEU A 923 32.84 3.68 12.15
N CYS A 924 33.07 2.59 12.87
CA CYS A 924 32.35 1.33 12.66
C CYS A 924 30.85 1.46 12.93
N ALA A 925 30.46 2.10 14.03
CA ALA A 925 29.05 2.34 14.36
C ALA A 925 28.38 3.29 13.34
N PHE A 926 29.08 4.35 12.91
CA PHE A 926 28.61 5.25 11.86
C PHE A 926 28.38 4.53 10.51
N MET A 927 29.24 3.58 10.13
CA MET A 927 29.03 2.75 8.95
C MET A 927 27.82 1.80 9.08
N GLY A 928 27.49 1.37 10.30
CA GLY A 928 26.23 0.70 10.59
C GLY A 928 25.02 1.59 10.34
N VAL A 929 25.04 2.84 10.84
CA VAL A 929 23.96 3.81 10.59
C VAL A 929 23.79 4.05 9.09
N ALA A 930 24.88 4.19 8.33
CA ALA A 930 24.84 4.31 6.87
C ALA A 930 24.21 3.08 6.17
N ALA A 931 24.50 1.85 6.64
CA ALA A 931 23.92 0.63 6.11
C ALA A 931 22.38 0.59 6.22
N THR A 932 21.80 1.18 7.28
CA THR A 932 20.33 1.25 7.44
C THR A 932 19.62 2.12 6.40
N PHE A 933 20.33 2.99 5.68
CA PHE A 933 19.80 3.75 4.54
C PHE A 933 20.04 3.04 3.21
N LEU A 934 21.21 2.42 3.06
CA LEU A 934 21.55 1.66 1.86
C LEU A 934 20.67 0.42 1.69
N SER A 935 20.41 -0.33 2.77
CA SER A 935 19.67 -1.60 2.72
C SER A 935 18.24 -1.44 2.20
N ALA A 936 17.53 -0.40 2.63
CA ALA A 936 16.19 -0.08 2.10
C ALA A 936 16.23 0.22 0.58
N THR A 937 17.34 0.76 0.09
CA THR A 937 17.57 1.00 -1.34
C THR A 937 17.93 -0.29 -2.08
N LEU A 938 18.71 -1.20 -1.47
CA LEU A 938 19.04 -2.51 -2.02
C LEU A 938 17.80 -3.41 -2.13
N VAL A 939 17.01 -3.54 -1.06
CA VAL A 939 15.76 -4.33 -1.04
C VAL A 939 14.78 -3.82 -2.11
N ARG A 940 14.60 -2.49 -2.21
CA ARG A 940 13.75 -1.87 -3.26
C ARG A 940 14.24 -2.14 -4.69
N ARG A 941 15.55 -2.36 -4.91
CA ARG A 941 16.14 -2.53 -6.24
C ARG A 941 16.31 -3.99 -6.67
N PHE A 942 16.55 -4.90 -5.72
CA PHE A 942 16.98 -6.27 -6.01
C PHE A 942 16.08 -7.37 -5.42
N GLY A 943 15.11 -7.03 -4.57
CA GLY A 943 14.42 -8.00 -3.72
C GLY A 943 15.16 -8.24 -2.40
N ILE A 944 14.49 -8.89 -1.44
CA ILE A 944 15.00 -9.10 -0.08
C ILE A 944 16.20 -10.06 -0.14
N LEU A 945 16.04 -11.20 -0.82
CA LEU A 945 17.04 -12.27 -0.80
C LEU A 945 18.35 -11.86 -1.49
N LYS A 946 18.28 -11.19 -2.64
CA LYS A 946 19.47 -10.68 -3.36
C LYS A 946 20.15 -9.54 -2.61
N ALA A 947 19.41 -8.67 -1.93
CA ALA A 947 20.01 -7.60 -1.13
C ALA A 947 20.87 -8.16 0.02
N GLY A 948 20.43 -9.24 0.68
CA GLY A 948 21.21 -9.94 1.70
C GLY A 948 22.52 -10.53 1.15
N ALA A 949 22.46 -11.20 -0.01
CA ALA A 949 23.65 -11.74 -0.67
C ALA A 949 24.67 -10.63 -1.02
N VAL A 950 24.21 -9.47 -1.50
CA VAL A 950 25.08 -8.30 -1.77
C VAL A 950 25.77 -7.80 -0.50
N GLY A 951 25.08 -7.76 0.64
CA GLY A 951 25.67 -7.40 1.94
C GLY A 951 26.82 -8.32 2.35
N LEU A 952 26.59 -9.64 2.33
CA LEU A 952 27.60 -10.65 2.68
C LEU A 952 28.80 -10.66 1.73
N ILE A 953 28.58 -10.56 0.41
CA ILE A 953 29.66 -10.51 -0.59
C ILE A 953 30.52 -9.24 -0.40
N CYS A 954 29.89 -8.11 -0.09
CA CYS A 954 30.58 -6.86 0.22
C CYS A 954 31.45 -7.00 1.48
N GLN A 955 30.92 -7.56 2.56
CA GLN A 955 31.69 -7.81 3.79
C GLN A 955 32.85 -8.78 3.56
N ALA A 956 32.60 -9.92 2.91
CA ALA A 956 33.59 -10.96 2.67
C ALA A 956 34.75 -10.47 1.80
N SER A 957 34.47 -9.72 0.73
CA SER A 957 35.50 -9.16 -0.15
C SER A 957 36.36 -8.09 0.53
N LEU A 958 35.75 -7.19 1.31
CA LEU A 958 36.48 -6.17 2.09
C LEU A 958 37.35 -6.77 3.20
N LEU A 959 36.87 -7.80 3.89
CA LEU A 959 37.68 -8.51 4.89
C LEU A 959 38.77 -9.38 4.25
N THR A 960 38.54 -9.94 3.06
CA THR A 960 39.59 -10.62 2.28
C THR A 960 40.72 -9.66 1.94
N ALA A 961 40.39 -8.45 1.50
CA ALA A 961 41.38 -7.40 1.25
C ALA A 961 42.12 -6.98 2.54
N ALA A 962 41.40 -6.84 3.67
CA ALA A 962 42.03 -6.51 4.95
C ALA A 962 43.05 -7.57 5.40
N VAL A 963 42.70 -8.86 5.34
CA VAL A 963 43.61 -9.95 5.74
C VAL A 963 44.76 -10.12 4.73
N ALA A 964 44.54 -9.84 3.44
CA ALA A 964 45.65 -9.76 2.46
C ALA A 964 46.64 -8.64 2.81
N VAL A 965 46.16 -7.46 3.22
CA VAL A 965 47.01 -6.36 3.72
C VAL A 965 47.75 -6.77 5.00
N TYR A 966 47.11 -7.51 5.92
CA TYR A 966 47.78 -8.06 7.10
C TYR A 966 48.92 -9.03 6.72
N ASN A 967 48.61 -10.02 5.88
CA ASN A 967 49.55 -11.07 5.46
C ASN A 967 50.73 -10.56 4.62
N SER A 968 50.64 -9.34 4.07
CA SER A 968 51.77 -8.66 3.40
C SER A 968 52.94 -8.31 4.33
N GLY A 969 52.77 -8.39 5.65
CA GLY A 969 53.76 -7.97 6.65
C GLY A 969 53.93 -6.45 6.78
N SER A 970 53.32 -5.65 5.91
CA SER A 970 53.54 -4.20 5.80
C SER A 970 53.00 -3.39 7.00
N LEU A 971 52.26 -4.01 7.93
CA LEU A 971 51.64 -3.38 9.11
C LEU A 971 52.61 -2.76 10.13
N SER A 972 53.93 -2.91 9.95
CA SER A 972 54.92 -2.14 10.73
C SER A 972 54.93 -0.65 10.39
N GLN A 973 54.33 -0.23 9.27
CA GLN A 973 54.17 1.17 8.89
C GLN A 973 52.75 1.67 9.20
N LYS A 974 52.64 2.96 9.60
CA LYS A 974 51.35 3.57 9.98
C LYS A 974 50.31 3.60 8.85
N SER A 975 50.72 3.76 7.59
CA SER A 975 49.79 3.85 6.45
C SER A 975 49.08 2.51 6.15
N PRO A 976 49.80 1.38 5.96
CA PRO A 976 49.18 0.05 5.86
C PRO A 976 48.26 -0.31 7.04
N LEU A 977 48.63 0.07 8.27
CA LEU A 977 47.79 -0.16 9.46
C LEU A 977 46.48 0.64 9.43
N LEU A 978 46.52 1.90 9.00
CA LEU A 978 45.31 2.71 8.81
C LEU A 978 44.46 2.20 7.64
N PHE A 979 45.08 1.68 6.57
CA PHE A 979 44.35 1.08 5.45
C PHE A 979 43.65 -0.23 5.83
N PHE A 980 44.31 -1.11 6.59
CA PHE A 980 43.72 -2.30 7.20
C PHE A 980 42.49 -1.96 8.05
N LEU A 981 42.60 -0.97 8.94
CA LEU A 981 41.48 -0.50 9.76
C LEU A 981 40.35 0.10 8.93
N SER A 982 40.68 0.85 7.86
CA SER A 982 39.68 1.45 6.96
C SER A 982 38.86 0.39 6.21
N LEU A 983 39.47 -0.72 5.81
CA LEU A 983 38.76 -1.85 5.19
C LEU A 983 37.82 -2.55 6.18
N ILE A 984 38.22 -2.70 7.45
CA ILE A 984 37.34 -3.25 8.50
C ILE A 984 36.17 -2.30 8.77
N VAL A 985 36.41 -0.99 8.91
CA VAL A 985 35.36 0.04 9.02
C VAL A 985 34.36 -0.06 7.87
N LEU A 986 34.85 -0.13 6.63
CA LEU A 986 33.97 -0.22 5.45
C LEU A 986 33.22 -1.56 5.38
N SER A 987 33.81 -2.66 5.86
CA SER A 987 33.14 -3.98 5.90
C SER A 987 31.89 -4.00 6.80
N ARG A 988 31.81 -3.11 7.81
CA ARG A 988 30.60 -2.95 8.65
C ARG A 988 29.38 -2.54 7.84
N LEU A 989 29.54 -1.81 6.74
CA LEU A 989 28.43 -1.47 5.84
C LEU A 989 27.82 -2.73 5.19
N GLY A 990 28.63 -3.75 4.87
CA GLY A 990 28.14 -5.04 4.39
C GLY A 990 27.47 -5.86 5.50
N HIS A 991 28.14 -5.99 6.65
CA HIS A 991 27.65 -6.71 7.84
C HIS A 991 26.28 -6.19 8.30
N MET A 992 26.19 -4.89 8.59
CA MET A 992 24.99 -4.25 9.12
C MET A 992 23.88 -4.11 8.07
N SER A 993 24.22 -4.29 6.78
CA SER A 993 23.23 -4.45 5.72
C SER A 993 22.67 -5.88 5.69
N TYR A 994 23.52 -6.90 5.89
CA TYR A 994 23.05 -8.27 6.02
C TYR A 994 22.17 -8.46 7.26
N ASP A 995 22.59 -8.02 8.45
CA ASP A 995 21.86 -8.29 9.69
C ASP A 995 20.41 -7.78 9.65
N LEU A 996 20.20 -6.58 9.10
CA LEU A 996 18.86 -6.01 8.89
C LEU A 996 17.99 -6.88 7.97
N ILE A 997 18.59 -7.42 6.90
CA ILE A 997 17.89 -8.19 5.87
C ILE A 997 17.70 -9.65 6.32
N GLY A 998 18.68 -10.23 7.02
CA GLY A 998 18.60 -11.55 7.65
C GLY A 998 17.51 -11.59 8.72
N ALA A 999 17.44 -10.59 9.59
CA ALA A 999 16.34 -10.42 10.54
C ALA A 999 14.98 -10.37 9.82
N GLN A 1000 14.88 -9.64 8.70
CA GLN A 1000 13.64 -9.61 7.89
C GLN A 1000 13.32 -10.97 7.24
N ILE A 1001 14.30 -11.69 6.70
CA ILE A 1001 14.12 -13.05 6.14
C ILE A 1001 13.58 -13.99 7.22
N LEU A 1002 14.09 -13.89 8.45
CA LEU A 1002 13.68 -14.71 9.58
C LEU A 1002 12.28 -14.34 10.09
N GLN A 1003 11.99 -13.04 10.27
CA GLN A 1003 10.63 -12.55 10.58
C GLN A 1003 9.56 -12.99 9.54
N THR A 1004 9.96 -13.16 8.28
CA THR A 1004 9.06 -13.57 7.19
C THR A 1004 8.90 -15.10 7.13
N GLY A 1005 9.97 -15.85 7.44
CA GLY A 1005 9.98 -17.32 7.34
C GLY A 1005 9.60 -18.09 8.61
N ILE A 1006 9.54 -17.43 9.78
CA ILE A 1006 9.24 -18.05 11.07
C ILE A 1006 7.78 -17.77 11.49
N PRO A 1007 7.00 -18.80 11.89
CA PRO A 1007 5.63 -18.60 12.41
C PRO A 1007 5.60 -17.76 13.70
N SER A 1008 4.71 -16.77 13.78
CA SER A 1008 4.57 -15.86 14.94
C SER A 1008 4.10 -16.53 16.24
N SER A 1009 3.69 -17.80 16.19
CA SER A 1009 3.41 -18.64 17.36
C SER A 1009 4.65 -19.31 17.97
N LYS A 1010 5.79 -19.30 17.27
CA LYS A 1010 7.07 -19.89 17.73
C LYS A 1010 8.25 -18.90 17.62
N ALA A 1011 7.97 -17.61 17.39
CA ALA A 1011 8.97 -16.60 17.07
C ALA A 1011 9.96 -16.35 18.21
N ASN A 1012 9.52 -16.41 19.48
CA ASN A 1012 10.42 -16.20 20.61
C ASN A 1012 11.26 -17.45 20.89
N LEU A 1013 10.69 -18.66 20.80
CA LEU A 1013 11.41 -19.92 20.93
C LEU A 1013 12.50 -20.07 19.86
N ILE A 1014 12.19 -19.79 18.60
CA ILE A 1014 13.14 -19.94 17.50
C ILE A 1014 14.17 -18.80 17.52
N GLY A 1015 13.77 -17.57 17.80
CA GLY A 1015 14.69 -16.42 17.93
C GLY A 1015 15.68 -16.53 19.09
N THR A 1016 15.22 -16.95 20.28
CA THR A 1016 16.13 -17.21 21.41
C THR A 1016 17.03 -18.42 21.16
N THR A 1017 16.58 -19.43 20.41
CA THR A 1017 17.42 -20.55 19.97
C THR A 1017 18.50 -20.07 18.98
N GLU A 1018 18.20 -19.19 18.02
CA GLU A 1018 19.20 -18.56 17.15
C GLU A 1018 20.30 -17.85 17.96
N ILE A 1019 19.93 -16.99 18.93
CA ILE A 1019 20.90 -16.29 19.78
C ILE A 1019 21.68 -17.25 20.69
N SER A 1020 21.11 -18.40 21.05
CA SER A 1020 21.80 -19.47 21.78
C SER A 1020 22.88 -20.13 20.92
N VAL A 1021 22.58 -20.42 19.64
CA VAL A 1021 23.56 -20.97 18.69
C VAL A 1021 24.65 -19.93 18.34
N ALA A 1022 24.30 -18.65 18.18
CA ALA A 1022 25.26 -17.57 18.00
C ALA A 1022 26.19 -17.40 19.22
N SER A 1023 25.65 -17.48 20.44
CA SER A 1023 26.43 -17.44 21.68
C SER A 1023 27.37 -18.64 21.83
N LEU A 1024 26.97 -19.81 21.34
CA LEU A 1024 27.84 -20.99 21.25
C LEU A 1024 28.98 -20.78 20.24
N ALA A 1025 28.69 -20.23 19.07
CA ALA A 1025 29.71 -19.92 18.04
C ALA A 1025 30.76 -18.91 18.56
N GLU A 1026 30.32 -17.84 19.20
CA GLU A 1026 31.19 -16.84 19.84
C GLU A 1026 32.01 -17.46 20.98
N SER A 1027 31.39 -18.29 21.84
CA SER A 1027 32.08 -18.99 22.93
C SER A 1027 33.17 -19.95 22.43
N LEU A 1028 32.92 -20.67 21.34
CA LEU A 1028 33.92 -21.53 20.69
C LEU A 1028 35.10 -20.72 20.15
N MET A 1029 34.85 -19.59 19.48
CA MET A 1029 35.93 -18.71 18.99
C MET A 1029 36.74 -18.10 20.15
N LEU A 1030 36.08 -17.68 21.23
CA LEU A 1030 36.76 -17.22 22.45
C LEU A 1030 37.60 -18.33 23.09
N GLY A 1031 37.15 -19.59 23.05
CA GLY A 1031 37.95 -20.75 23.46
C GLY A 1031 39.23 -20.93 22.62
N VAL A 1032 39.13 -20.78 21.29
CA VAL A 1032 40.31 -20.81 20.40
C VAL A 1032 41.27 -19.65 20.71
N VAL A 1033 40.75 -18.45 21.01
CA VAL A 1033 41.56 -17.28 21.41
C VAL A 1033 42.27 -17.49 22.75
N ILE A 1034 41.63 -18.15 23.73
CA ILE A 1034 42.24 -18.48 25.03
C ILE A 1034 43.41 -19.47 24.85
N ILE A 1035 43.32 -20.38 23.88
CA ILE A 1035 44.44 -21.27 23.51
C ILE A 1035 45.53 -20.48 22.77
N ALA A 1036 45.15 -19.62 21.84
CA ALA A 1036 46.04 -18.77 21.04
C ALA A 1036 46.38 -17.43 21.76
N ASN A 1037 46.80 -17.51 23.03
CA ASN A 1037 46.98 -16.40 23.97
C ASN A 1037 48.17 -15.44 23.68
N ASP A 1038 48.65 -15.35 22.43
CA ASP A 1038 49.74 -14.44 22.04
C ASP A 1038 49.48 -13.75 20.69
N VAL A 1039 49.93 -12.49 20.60
CA VAL A 1039 49.73 -11.55 19.48
C VAL A 1039 50.31 -12.08 18.16
N SER A 1040 51.32 -12.95 18.23
CA SER A 1040 51.87 -13.67 17.08
C SER A 1040 50.81 -14.51 16.33
N HIS A 1041 49.83 -15.05 17.05
CA HIS A 1041 48.76 -15.88 16.50
C HIS A 1041 47.59 -15.06 15.91
N PHE A 1042 47.61 -13.73 16.03
CA PHE A 1042 46.54 -12.87 15.51
C PHE A 1042 46.28 -13.09 14.01
N GLY A 1043 47.30 -13.37 13.20
CA GLY A 1043 47.14 -13.68 11.78
C GLY A 1043 46.32 -14.96 11.52
N PHE A 1044 46.53 -16.00 12.32
CA PHE A 1044 45.73 -17.23 12.28
C PHE A 1044 44.28 -16.97 12.71
N LEU A 1045 44.09 -16.23 13.80
CA LEU A 1045 42.77 -15.86 14.33
C LEU A 1045 41.98 -14.95 13.35
N ALA A 1046 42.67 -14.07 12.62
CA ALA A 1046 42.12 -13.24 11.55
C ALA A 1046 41.75 -14.06 10.30
N MET A 1047 42.60 -15.01 9.88
CA MET A 1047 42.28 -15.96 8.81
C MET A 1047 41.05 -16.82 9.15
N LEU A 1048 40.94 -17.29 10.40
CA LEU A 1048 39.79 -18.07 10.87
C LEU A 1048 38.50 -17.24 10.88
N SER A 1049 38.58 -15.98 11.32
CA SER A 1049 37.46 -15.02 11.23
C SER A 1049 37.05 -14.69 9.79
N LEU A 1050 38.01 -14.63 8.86
CA LEU A 1050 37.70 -14.44 7.44
C LEU A 1050 36.97 -15.67 6.86
N LEU A 1051 37.44 -16.87 7.18
CA LEU A 1051 36.84 -18.11 6.70
C LEU A 1051 35.38 -18.28 7.15
N SER A 1052 35.00 -17.82 8.35
CA SER A 1052 33.59 -17.87 8.78
C SER A 1052 32.70 -16.92 7.95
N VAL A 1053 33.16 -15.70 7.68
CA VAL A 1053 32.42 -14.71 6.85
C VAL A 1053 32.32 -15.15 5.38
N VAL A 1054 33.40 -15.70 4.82
CA VAL A 1054 33.37 -16.29 3.47
C VAL A 1054 32.43 -17.51 3.42
N GLY A 1055 32.44 -18.34 4.47
CA GLY A 1055 31.50 -19.46 4.62
C GLY A 1055 30.04 -19.02 4.69
N ALA A 1056 29.74 -17.95 5.45
CA ALA A 1056 28.41 -17.34 5.52
C ALA A 1056 27.94 -16.86 4.15
N ALA A 1057 28.78 -16.10 3.43
CA ALA A 1057 28.48 -15.61 2.09
C ALA A 1057 28.24 -16.76 1.08
N TRP A 1058 29.10 -17.78 1.09
CA TRP A 1058 28.97 -18.95 0.22
C TRP A 1058 27.70 -19.75 0.50
N MET A 1059 27.41 -20.03 1.77
CA MET A 1059 26.23 -20.79 2.18
C MET A 1059 24.93 -20.07 1.81
N PHE A 1060 24.85 -18.76 2.08
CA PHE A 1060 23.70 -17.94 1.71
C PHE A 1060 23.50 -17.88 0.18
N CYS A 1061 24.57 -17.70 -0.60
CA CYS A 1061 24.48 -17.68 -2.06
C CYS A 1061 24.12 -19.05 -2.65
N ARG A 1062 24.59 -20.15 -2.04
CA ARG A 1062 24.22 -21.52 -2.41
C ARG A 1062 22.74 -21.80 -2.13
N TRP A 1063 22.22 -21.33 -1.00
CA TRP A 1063 20.78 -21.39 -0.67
C TRP A 1063 19.94 -20.59 -1.67
N LEU A 1064 20.33 -19.34 -1.94
CA LEU A 1064 19.69 -18.46 -2.95
C LEU A 1064 19.68 -19.06 -4.36
N SER A 1065 20.63 -19.95 -4.69
CA SER A 1065 20.68 -20.63 -5.99
C SER A 1065 19.71 -21.81 -6.11
N ASN A 1066 19.36 -22.46 -4.99
CA ASN A 1066 18.57 -23.71 -4.95
C ASN A 1066 17.33 -23.56 -4.04
N ILE A 1067 16.44 -22.62 -4.39
CA ILE A 1067 15.23 -22.30 -3.61
C ILE A 1067 14.09 -23.31 -3.90
N THR A 1068 13.49 -23.85 -2.83
CA THR A 1068 12.36 -24.80 -2.88
C THR A 1068 11.02 -24.11 -3.15
N GLU A 1069 9.97 -24.88 -3.52
CA GLU A 1069 8.63 -24.32 -3.74
C GLU A 1069 8.00 -23.72 -2.48
N GLU A 1070 8.26 -24.33 -1.31
CA GLU A 1070 7.83 -23.80 -0.01
C GLU A 1070 8.48 -22.44 0.28
N GLN A 1071 9.79 -22.31 0.09
CA GLN A 1071 10.53 -21.05 0.20
C GLN A 1071 10.04 -20.02 -0.85
N ARG A 1072 9.70 -20.45 -2.06
CA ARG A 1072 9.11 -19.60 -3.11
C ARG A 1072 7.73 -19.07 -2.71
N SER A 1073 6.93 -19.84 -1.97
CA SER A 1073 5.64 -19.38 -1.46
C SER A 1073 5.80 -18.31 -0.37
N LEU A 1074 6.72 -18.53 0.58
CA LEU A 1074 7.04 -17.59 1.66
C LEU A 1074 7.58 -16.25 1.12
N PHE A 1075 8.39 -16.28 0.07
CA PHE A 1075 8.96 -15.09 -0.58
C PHE A 1075 8.26 -14.71 -1.89
N SER A 1076 7.00 -15.08 -2.09
CA SER A 1076 6.22 -14.81 -3.32
C SER A 1076 6.05 -13.32 -3.68
N PHE A 1077 6.32 -12.42 -2.73
CA PHE A 1077 6.37 -10.97 -2.93
C PHE A 1077 7.71 -10.44 -3.47
N ASP A 1078 8.76 -11.27 -3.55
CA ASP A 1078 10.04 -10.90 -4.15
C ASP A 1078 9.91 -10.94 -5.69
N PRO A 1079 10.30 -9.87 -6.42
CA PRO A 1079 10.07 -9.76 -7.88
C PRO A 1079 10.77 -10.83 -8.71
N GLN A 1080 11.64 -11.65 -8.12
CA GLN A 1080 12.27 -12.80 -8.77
C GLN A 1080 11.32 -13.98 -9.02
N PHE A 1081 10.17 -14.04 -8.33
CA PHE A 1081 9.21 -15.14 -8.44
C PHE A 1081 7.90 -14.74 -9.13
N GLN A 1082 7.88 -13.60 -9.81
CA GLN A 1082 6.74 -13.04 -10.54
C GLN A 1082 6.89 -13.21 -12.08
N LEU A 1083 7.52 -14.31 -12.51
CA LEU A 1083 7.84 -14.67 -13.90
C LEU A 1083 7.32 -16.08 -14.24
#